data_AF-A0A4Q5RHR7-F1
#
_entry.id   AF-A0A4Q5RHR7-F1
#
_cell.length_a   1.000
_cell.length_b   1.000
_cell.length_c   1.000
_cell.angle_alpha   90.00
_cell.angle_beta   90.00
_cell.angle_gamma   90.00
#
_symmetry.space_group_name_H-M   'P 1'
#
loop_
_entity.id
_entity.type
_entity.pdbx_description
1 polymer ?
#
loop_
_entity_poly.entity_id
_entity_poly.type
_entity_poly.pdbx_seq_one_letter_code
_entity_poly.pdbx_strand_id
1 'polypeptide(L)'
;MNWFRWLLLVGLGVGLGHSSWAQGAAPVPSRPLRSVSPADTTFAELEFLRSEIGGARVIFLGEPTHGEGNILAAKARLVAYLQQRLGFTTLAMESGFFELHKAQHQIMVGKSVATNLESSVFPTWMRTREFRAVVPLVGVDGLRVMGFDPQLSGDYSADLTDELEDFLDDEKGSDAINYDTIDAVVSYLAAHYAVPPGYQPAAFEAELAKADKLLRQAAAAPVAARRAEALFWQQCLRSLRALTQDYAAHDPSAKTEAAWTAADSNPRDAQMADNLLWYLRQHPTEKVICWGALPHFANSVEVLGSEELRAYRPMGRAVKEALGASQVYILGTLAGGGTHGLPGTAGVAVPAPAPGTLEATLLSQPAPAASVSLKHDAPGRQLTTYAFDYQPLAGPWSEVVDGFLFLRSVNPPHLLAADSAAQRADTAAAPQVLPGSLNPAPGRAGTTLRRVVSAADVSGVRTVRGVVLDQRSRAAVPYAAVVLPGPGQGTTADAKGRFALALPGPTKLQVTSLGYEVAELQSPLGNEELTVLLVPAAYALDEVRVASAPPDPVAILRNVIKNIPLNYEQQAYATEVYQHRRASNFDTLRYEAETVSWLRVPAGDRHFTRGFLIQEPAVHLEVQQRHVLVPGQNGELGTLLVDAPGASPTAADPVRSSPLFVARNLRKFTLRLDSVRQRGEETLYVLSFVAKHADHRSTGIYLAGDYQGRLLVRSRDYAVVHYEALWQVDTAAFNATARKAYGQHTLKDQAINQVISIGRTTHIVDYGKGENGRYYAHRSVGQSVSVGRSLGQSSFYYQGLSELFFKLLPTAGPAPVALPKGEVLKPAEVPYRPEFWNSYRRPGGALATP
;
A
#
# COMPACT_ATOMS: atom_id res chain seq x y z
N MET A 1 -21.15 1.55 13.23
CA MET A 1 -22.21 2.15 14.08
C MET A 1 -22.83 1.07 14.96
N ASN A 2 -23.40 1.44 16.10
CA ASN A 2 -24.33 0.62 16.87
C ASN A 2 -25.20 1.57 17.71
N TRP A 3 -26.47 1.21 17.99
CA TRP A 3 -27.51 2.06 18.61
C TRP A 3 -27.93 3.24 17.69
N PHE A 4 -29.18 3.74 17.69
CA PHE A 4 -30.28 3.59 18.66
C PHE A 4 -31.57 2.94 18.09
N ARG A 5 -32.48 2.57 18.99
CA ARG A 5 -33.88 2.15 18.74
C ARG A 5 -34.84 3.15 19.38
N TRP A 6 -35.90 3.56 18.67
CA TRP A 6 -37.29 3.87 19.11
C TRP A 6 -37.53 4.78 20.36
N LEU A 7 -38.64 5.51 20.54
CA LEU A 7 -40.04 5.29 20.15
C LEU A 7 -40.82 6.65 20.08
N LEU A 8 -42.07 6.62 19.59
CA LEU A 8 -42.97 7.77 19.37
C LEU A 8 -43.55 8.42 20.65
N LEU A 9 -44.17 9.62 20.52
CA LEU A 9 -45.59 9.80 20.86
C LEU A 9 -46.31 11.03 20.23
N VAL A 10 -47.44 10.74 19.59
CA VAL A 10 -48.66 11.51 19.23
C VAL A 10 -48.75 13.03 19.51
N GLY A 11 -49.25 13.75 18.50
CA GLY A 11 -50.10 14.94 18.66
C GLY A 11 -51.30 14.88 17.69
N LEU A 12 -52.53 14.84 18.21
CA LEU A 12 -53.77 14.76 17.40
C LEU A 12 -54.44 16.13 17.26
N GLY A 13 -54.70 16.56 16.01
CA GLY A 13 -55.48 17.76 15.70
C GLY A 13 -56.55 17.43 14.66
N VAL A 14 -57.83 17.59 15.00
CA VAL A 14 -58.96 17.30 14.10
C VAL A 14 -59.29 18.53 13.25
N GLY A 15 -59.12 18.41 11.94
CA GLY A 15 -59.57 19.39 10.95
C GLY A 15 -60.39 18.73 9.85
N LEU A 16 -61.71 18.95 9.83
CA LEU A 16 -62.59 18.50 8.75
C LEU A 16 -62.50 19.49 7.58
N GLY A 17 -61.90 19.07 6.46
CA GLY A 17 -61.66 19.94 5.31
C GLY A 17 -61.57 19.21 3.98
N HIS A 18 -62.71 19.03 3.31
CA HIS A 18 -62.90 18.83 1.87
C HIS A 18 -61.81 18.04 1.11
N SER A 19 -61.99 16.72 1.02
CA SER A 19 -61.23 15.84 0.13
C SER A 19 -61.53 16.11 -1.35
N SER A 20 -60.86 17.10 -1.92
CA SER A 20 -60.72 17.20 -3.36
C SER A 20 -59.94 15.98 -3.88
N TRP A 21 -60.57 15.18 -4.74
CA TRP A 21 -59.90 14.06 -5.39
C TRP A 21 -58.94 14.61 -6.44
N ALA A 22 -57.69 14.84 -6.03
CA ALA A 22 -56.60 15.10 -6.96
C ALA A 22 -56.51 13.92 -7.94
N GLN A 23 -56.75 14.18 -9.23
CA GLN A 23 -56.60 13.17 -10.27
C GLN A 23 -55.12 12.78 -10.32
N GLY A 24 -54.81 11.56 -9.87
CA GLY A 24 -53.44 11.06 -9.82
C GLY A 24 -52.81 11.10 -11.21
N ALA A 25 -51.71 11.85 -11.35
CA ALA A 25 -51.03 12.02 -12.63
C ALA A 25 -50.62 10.66 -13.19
N ALA A 26 -51.07 10.33 -14.40
CA ALA A 26 -50.93 9.01 -15.02
C ALA A 26 -49.49 8.45 -14.88
N PRO A 27 -49.29 7.15 -14.59
CA PRO A 27 -47.95 6.59 -14.36
C PRO A 27 -46.97 6.93 -15.49
N VAL A 28 -45.70 7.18 -15.14
CA VAL A 28 -44.64 7.33 -16.15
C VAL A 28 -44.46 6.00 -16.87
N PRO A 29 -44.49 5.95 -18.22
CA PRO A 29 -44.18 4.76 -18.99
C PRO A 29 -42.83 4.13 -18.61
N SER A 30 -42.79 2.80 -18.62
CA SER A 30 -41.58 2.03 -18.32
C SER A 30 -41.51 0.74 -19.13
N ARG A 31 -40.30 0.33 -19.47
CA ARG A 31 -40.00 -0.88 -20.24
C ARG A 31 -39.48 -1.95 -19.28
N PRO A 32 -40.23 -3.03 -19.00
CA PRO A 32 -39.76 -4.08 -18.09
C PRO A 32 -38.57 -4.82 -18.68
N LEU A 33 -37.56 -5.10 -17.85
CA LEU A 33 -36.36 -5.84 -18.21
C LEU A 33 -36.33 -7.16 -17.42
N ARG A 34 -35.97 -8.25 -18.12
CA ARG A 34 -35.90 -9.61 -17.55
C ARG A 34 -34.56 -9.90 -16.89
N SER A 35 -33.52 -9.10 -17.18
CA SER A 35 -32.17 -9.33 -16.67
C SER A 35 -31.37 -8.04 -16.50
N VAL A 36 -30.50 -8.01 -15.49
CA VAL A 36 -29.40 -7.03 -15.35
C VAL A 36 -28.02 -7.71 -15.32
N SER A 37 -27.95 -9.03 -15.58
CA SER A 37 -26.71 -9.81 -15.46
C SER A 37 -25.78 -9.60 -16.66
N PRO A 38 -24.47 -9.34 -16.45
CA PRO A 38 -23.47 -9.32 -17.53
C PRO A 38 -23.37 -10.63 -18.32
N ALA A 39 -23.76 -11.77 -17.74
CA ALA A 39 -23.81 -13.05 -18.43
C ALA A 39 -24.89 -13.12 -19.53
N ASP A 40 -25.79 -12.13 -19.59
CA ASP A 40 -26.89 -12.08 -20.56
C ASP A 40 -26.53 -11.20 -21.77
N THR A 41 -25.68 -11.76 -22.63
CA THR A 41 -25.13 -11.16 -23.85
C THR A 41 -26.11 -11.12 -25.03
N THR A 42 -27.36 -11.53 -24.84
CA THR A 42 -28.37 -11.53 -25.91
C THR A 42 -28.71 -10.12 -26.38
N PHE A 43 -28.74 -9.17 -25.44
CA PHE A 43 -29.05 -7.74 -25.59
C PHE A 43 -30.37 -7.36 -26.30
N ALA A 44 -31.21 -8.31 -26.73
CA ALA A 44 -32.44 -8.03 -27.46
C ALA A 44 -33.42 -7.13 -26.70
N GLU A 45 -33.46 -7.21 -25.37
CA GLU A 45 -34.25 -6.32 -24.50
C GLU A 45 -33.68 -4.90 -24.37
N LEU A 46 -32.43 -4.67 -24.80
CA LEU A 46 -31.71 -3.39 -24.70
C LEU A 46 -31.66 -2.62 -26.04
N GLU A 47 -32.04 -3.21 -27.17
CA GLU A 47 -31.96 -2.55 -28.48
C GLU A 47 -32.78 -1.25 -28.59
N PHE A 48 -33.78 -1.02 -27.73
CA PHE A 48 -34.47 0.28 -27.63
C PHE A 48 -33.52 1.44 -27.24
N LEU A 49 -32.43 1.14 -26.53
CA LEU A 49 -31.41 2.13 -26.18
C LEU A 49 -30.72 2.72 -27.42
N ARG A 50 -30.79 2.06 -28.58
CA ARG A 50 -30.31 2.59 -29.86
C ARG A 50 -31.02 3.88 -30.26
N SER A 51 -32.34 3.94 -30.08
CA SER A 51 -33.14 5.16 -30.31
C SER A 51 -33.07 6.15 -29.16
N GLU A 52 -32.97 5.66 -27.92
CA GLU A 52 -32.94 6.47 -26.69
C GLU A 52 -31.67 7.36 -26.60
N ILE A 53 -30.51 6.72 -26.78
CA ILE A 53 -29.18 7.32 -26.76
C ILE A 53 -28.92 8.04 -28.10
N GLY A 54 -29.36 7.45 -29.21
CA GLY A 54 -29.25 8.00 -30.55
C GLY A 54 -27.80 8.36 -30.92
N GLY A 55 -27.59 9.62 -31.31
CA GLY A 55 -26.31 10.16 -31.75
C GLY A 55 -25.35 10.60 -30.63
N ALA A 56 -25.65 10.31 -29.35
CA ALA A 56 -24.79 10.75 -28.25
C ALA A 56 -23.38 10.13 -28.34
N ARG A 57 -22.36 10.99 -28.18
CA ARG A 57 -20.94 10.63 -28.17
C ARG A 57 -20.45 10.24 -26.77
N VAL A 58 -21.03 10.85 -25.73
CA VAL A 58 -20.80 10.53 -24.32
C VAL A 58 -22.06 9.92 -23.74
N ILE A 59 -21.92 8.81 -23.00
CA ILE A 59 -22.96 8.31 -22.10
C ILE A 59 -22.44 8.23 -20.67
N PHE A 60 -23.16 8.86 -19.75
CA PHE A 60 -22.91 8.77 -18.32
C PHE A 60 -23.76 7.64 -17.73
N LEU A 61 -23.10 6.69 -17.04
CA LEU A 61 -23.72 5.58 -16.32
C LEU A 61 -23.60 5.82 -14.81
N GLY A 62 -24.57 6.53 -14.24
CA GLY A 62 -24.58 6.92 -12.83
C GLY A 62 -25.16 5.84 -11.92
N GLU A 63 -24.58 5.71 -10.72
CA GLU A 63 -25.03 4.86 -9.60
C GLU A 63 -25.46 5.73 -8.40
N PRO A 64 -26.37 5.28 -7.50
CA PRO A 64 -26.94 6.13 -6.45
C PRO A 64 -25.97 6.34 -5.28
N THR A 65 -25.21 5.29 -4.97
CA THR A 65 -24.00 5.28 -4.14
C THR A 65 -22.98 4.33 -4.83
N HIS A 66 -21.82 4.08 -4.24
CA HIS A 66 -20.90 3.02 -4.72
C HIS A 66 -21.25 1.62 -4.15
N GLY A 67 -22.46 1.43 -3.65
CA GLY A 67 -22.82 0.38 -2.70
C GLY A 67 -23.66 -0.76 -3.24
N GLU A 68 -24.03 -0.77 -4.51
CA GLU A 68 -25.03 -1.67 -5.07
C GLU A 68 -24.42 -2.62 -6.13
N GLY A 69 -24.04 -3.83 -5.72
CA GLY A 69 -23.39 -4.84 -6.57
C GLY A 69 -24.17 -5.15 -7.84
N ASN A 70 -25.48 -5.34 -7.75
CA ASN A 70 -26.31 -5.59 -8.94
C ASN A 70 -26.54 -4.35 -9.83
N ILE A 71 -26.28 -3.12 -9.35
CA ILE A 71 -26.16 -1.93 -10.21
C ILE A 71 -24.81 -1.92 -10.93
N LEU A 72 -23.70 -2.27 -10.25
CA LEU A 72 -22.42 -2.45 -10.92
C LEU A 72 -22.50 -3.53 -12.02
N ALA A 73 -23.22 -4.63 -11.74
CA ALA A 73 -23.52 -5.67 -12.73
C ALA A 73 -24.37 -5.13 -13.90
N ALA A 74 -25.40 -4.34 -13.62
CA ALA A 74 -26.21 -3.69 -14.65
C ALA A 74 -25.37 -2.75 -15.54
N LYS A 75 -24.51 -1.91 -14.93
CA LYS A 75 -23.59 -1.02 -15.63
C LYS A 75 -22.59 -1.80 -16.48
N ALA A 76 -22.03 -2.91 -15.99
CA ALA A 76 -21.14 -3.76 -16.78
C ALA A 76 -21.86 -4.43 -17.98
N ARG A 77 -23.12 -4.86 -17.83
CA ARG A 77 -23.94 -5.35 -18.96
C ARG A 77 -24.18 -4.23 -20.00
N LEU A 78 -24.44 -3.01 -19.54
CA LEU A 78 -24.60 -1.84 -20.41
C LEU A 78 -23.30 -1.50 -21.15
N VAL A 79 -22.13 -1.54 -20.50
CA VAL A 79 -20.82 -1.33 -21.15
C VAL A 79 -20.62 -2.31 -22.31
N ALA A 80 -20.90 -3.60 -22.10
CA ALA A 80 -20.80 -4.62 -23.15
C ALA A 80 -21.77 -4.35 -24.33
N TYR A 81 -23.02 -3.97 -24.04
CA TYR A 81 -23.98 -3.58 -25.07
C TYR A 81 -23.54 -2.33 -25.86
N LEU A 82 -23.08 -1.28 -25.16
CA LEU A 82 -22.64 -0.02 -25.74
C LEU A 82 -21.46 -0.23 -26.70
N GLN A 83 -20.48 -1.03 -26.29
CA GLN A 83 -19.37 -1.48 -27.15
C GLN A 83 -19.90 -2.25 -28.37
N GLN A 84 -20.57 -3.37 -28.15
CA GLN A 84 -20.84 -4.39 -29.18
C GLN A 84 -22.01 -4.05 -30.12
N ARG A 85 -22.89 -3.10 -29.75
CA ARG A 85 -24.10 -2.75 -30.52
C ARG A 85 -24.19 -1.27 -30.92
N LEU A 86 -23.53 -0.36 -30.19
CA LEU A 86 -23.63 1.09 -30.38
C LEU A 86 -22.29 1.80 -30.67
N GLY A 87 -21.21 1.03 -30.86
CA GLY A 87 -19.92 1.55 -31.33
C GLY A 87 -19.21 2.46 -30.33
N PHE A 88 -19.39 2.24 -29.03
CA PHE A 88 -18.58 2.89 -28.01
C PHE A 88 -17.20 2.25 -27.92
N THR A 89 -16.15 3.07 -27.87
CA THR A 89 -14.74 2.67 -28.03
C THR A 89 -13.93 2.79 -26.76
N THR A 90 -14.44 3.52 -25.76
CA THR A 90 -13.63 4.01 -24.64
C THR A 90 -14.45 3.99 -23.36
N LEU A 91 -13.91 3.40 -22.31
CA LEU A 91 -14.43 3.44 -20.94
C LEU A 91 -13.67 4.50 -20.15
N ALA A 92 -14.37 5.54 -19.72
CA ALA A 92 -13.86 6.56 -18.85
C ALA A 92 -14.34 6.32 -17.41
N MET A 93 -13.42 6.31 -16.45
CA MET A 93 -13.73 6.09 -15.04
C MET A 93 -13.61 7.38 -14.23
N GLU A 94 -14.46 7.50 -13.22
CA GLU A 94 -14.25 8.35 -12.04
C GLU A 94 -13.07 7.78 -11.22
N SER A 95 -11.87 7.87 -11.78
CA SER A 95 -10.60 7.44 -11.18
C SER A 95 -9.47 8.23 -11.84
N GLY A 96 -8.27 8.14 -11.25
CA GLY A 96 -7.12 8.99 -11.52
C GLY A 96 -6.75 9.13 -12.99
N PHE A 97 -6.72 10.40 -13.43
CA PHE A 97 -6.34 10.82 -14.78
C PHE A 97 -4.94 10.33 -15.16
N PHE A 98 -3.99 10.28 -14.21
CA PHE A 98 -2.65 9.77 -14.46
C PHE A 98 -2.62 8.24 -14.55
N GLU A 99 -3.12 7.56 -13.54
CA GLU A 99 -2.99 6.11 -13.40
C GLU A 99 -3.66 5.37 -14.56
N LEU A 100 -4.84 5.82 -15.02
CA LEU A 100 -5.52 5.18 -16.15
C LEU A 100 -4.93 5.53 -17.53
N HIS A 101 -4.24 6.67 -17.70
CA HIS A 101 -3.42 6.91 -18.90
C HIS A 101 -2.24 5.94 -18.95
N LYS A 102 -1.53 5.79 -17.83
CA LYS A 102 -0.47 4.79 -17.68
C LYS A 102 -1.00 3.37 -17.92
N ALA A 103 -2.11 2.99 -17.30
CA ALA A 103 -2.77 1.70 -17.53
C ALA A 103 -3.08 1.47 -19.01
N GLN A 104 -3.63 2.46 -19.71
CA GLN A 104 -3.90 2.39 -21.14
C GLN A 104 -2.61 2.15 -21.94
N HIS A 105 -1.51 2.86 -21.64
CA HIS A 105 -0.22 2.66 -22.31
C HIS A 105 0.35 1.25 -22.07
N GLN A 106 0.29 0.75 -20.82
CA GLN A 106 0.74 -0.59 -20.49
C GLN A 106 -0.12 -1.69 -21.15
N ILE A 107 -1.44 -1.48 -21.26
CA ILE A 107 -2.38 -2.39 -21.95
C ILE A 107 -2.10 -2.43 -23.46
N MET A 108 -1.83 -1.29 -24.10
CA MET A 108 -1.51 -1.23 -25.53
C MET A 108 -0.20 -1.95 -25.89
N VAL A 109 0.75 -2.10 -24.96
CA VAL A 109 1.95 -2.93 -25.13
C VAL A 109 1.78 -4.38 -24.62
N GLY A 110 0.53 -4.83 -24.43
CA GLY A 110 0.18 -6.23 -24.16
C GLY A 110 0.31 -6.68 -22.70
N LYS A 111 0.43 -5.77 -21.73
CA LYS A 111 0.43 -6.14 -20.30
C LYS A 111 -0.98 -6.41 -19.79
N SER A 112 -1.07 -7.23 -18.73
CA SER A 112 -2.32 -7.67 -18.08
C SER A 112 -3.31 -6.54 -17.82
N VAL A 113 -4.45 -6.56 -18.52
CA VAL A 113 -5.57 -5.63 -18.30
C VAL A 113 -6.04 -5.68 -16.84
N ALA A 114 -6.20 -6.88 -16.30
CA ALA A 114 -6.65 -7.10 -14.92
C ALA A 114 -5.73 -6.43 -13.88
N THR A 115 -4.42 -6.44 -14.11
CA THR A 115 -3.42 -5.83 -13.21
C THR A 115 -3.35 -4.32 -13.38
N ASN A 116 -3.31 -3.83 -14.62
CA ASN A 116 -3.24 -2.38 -14.90
C ASN A 116 -4.47 -1.62 -14.37
N LEU A 117 -5.66 -2.24 -14.44
CA LEU A 117 -6.87 -1.68 -13.81
C LEU A 117 -6.84 -1.79 -12.29
N GLU A 118 -6.19 -2.80 -11.71
CA GLU A 118 -6.10 -2.97 -10.25
C GLU A 118 -5.16 -1.93 -9.60
N SER A 119 -4.11 -1.50 -10.30
CA SER A 119 -3.23 -0.40 -9.88
C SER A 119 -3.74 1.01 -10.21
N SER A 120 -4.98 1.16 -10.70
CA SER A 120 -5.48 2.45 -11.24
C SER A 120 -6.95 2.79 -10.93
N VAL A 121 -7.88 1.85 -11.03
CA VAL A 121 -9.31 2.09 -10.74
C VAL A 121 -9.54 2.08 -9.24
N PHE A 122 -10.32 3.03 -8.70
CA PHE A 122 -10.57 3.09 -7.26
C PHE A 122 -11.02 1.73 -6.69
N PRO A 123 -10.51 1.33 -5.50
CA PRO A 123 -10.84 0.04 -4.88
C PRO A 123 -12.34 -0.23 -4.66
N THR A 124 -13.18 0.81 -4.66
CA THR A 124 -14.64 0.68 -4.46
C THR A 124 -15.33 -0.13 -5.57
N TRP A 125 -14.93 0.04 -6.85
CA TRP A 125 -15.39 -0.85 -7.93
C TRP A 125 -14.42 -1.99 -8.16
N MET A 126 -13.11 -1.71 -8.11
CA MET A 126 -12.09 -2.63 -8.61
C MET A 126 -11.94 -3.90 -7.76
N ARG A 127 -12.38 -3.87 -6.49
CA ARG A 127 -12.44 -5.04 -5.60
C ARG A 127 -13.73 -5.86 -5.73
N THR A 128 -14.66 -5.48 -6.60
CA THR A 128 -15.97 -6.13 -6.75
C THR A 128 -15.98 -7.20 -7.85
N ARG A 129 -16.75 -8.26 -7.62
CA ARG A 129 -16.93 -9.36 -8.59
C ARG A 129 -17.68 -8.89 -9.82
N GLU A 130 -18.61 -7.96 -9.62
CA GLU A 130 -19.52 -7.44 -10.63
C GLU A 130 -18.79 -6.53 -11.63
N PHE A 131 -17.83 -5.71 -11.16
CA PHE A 131 -16.97 -4.92 -12.05
C PHE A 131 -16.01 -5.77 -12.90
N ARG A 132 -15.59 -6.97 -12.47
CA ARG A 132 -14.72 -7.83 -13.32
C ARG A 132 -15.36 -8.23 -14.65
N ALA A 133 -16.68 -8.15 -14.81
CA ALA A 133 -17.33 -8.35 -16.11
C ALA A 133 -16.94 -7.28 -17.17
N VAL A 134 -16.35 -6.16 -16.74
CA VAL A 134 -15.78 -5.13 -17.62
C VAL A 134 -14.38 -5.49 -18.12
N VAL A 135 -13.60 -6.27 -17.36
CA VAL A 135 -12.19 -6.57 -17.68
C VAL A 135 -12.00 -7.24 -19.05
N PRO A 136 -12.81 -8.22 -19.50
CA PRO A 136 -12.70 -8.81 -20.84
C PRO A 136 -13.13 -7.89 -21.98
N LEU A 137 -13.74 -6.72 -21.69
CA LEU A 137 -14.17 -5.76 -22.69
C LEU A 137 -13.05 -4.76 -23.04
N VAL A 138 -12.07 -4.59 -22.15
CA VAL A 138 -10.91 -3.68 -22.28
C VAL A 138 -9.72 -4.43 -22.87
N GLY A 139 -8.98 -3.81 -23.79
CA GLY A 139 -7.79 -4.40 -24.40
C GLY A 139 -7.36 -3.72 -25.69
N VAL A 140 -6.34 -4.27 -26.36
CA VAL A 140 -5.80 -3.76 -27.63
C VAL A 140 -6.87 -3.67 -28.72
N ASP A 141 -7.68 -4.72 -28.87
CA ASP A 141 -8.81 -4.81 -29.80
C ASP A 141 -10.17 -4.50 -29.13
N GLY A 142 -10.13 -3.93 -27.91
CA GLY A 142 -11.30 -3.73 -27.04
C GLY A 142 -11.62 -2.26 -26.78
N LEU A 143 -12.23 -2.00 -25.63
CA LEU A 143 -12.37 -0.65 -25.10
C LEU A 143 -11.00 -0.12 -24.68
N ARG A 144 -10.69 1.12 -25.07
CA ARG A 144 -9.66 1.95 -24.43
C ARG A 144 -10.12 2.35 -23.03
N VAL A 145 -9.20 2.69 -22.14
CA VAL A 145 -9.50 3.29 -20.84
C VAL A 145 -8.91 4.68 -20.68
N MET A 146 -9.56 5.49 -19.83
CA MET A 146 -9.05 6.76 -19.32
C MET A 146 -9.66 7.04 -17.93
N GLY A 147 -8.97 7.83 -17.12
CA GLY A 147 -9.52 8.38 -15.88
C GLY A 147 -9.83 9.86 -16.08
N PHE A 148 -10.91 10.38 -15.51
CA PHE A 148 -11.16 11.83 -15.49
C PHE A 148 -10.96 12.47 -14.11
N ASP A 149 -10.83 11.68 -13.04
CA ASP A 149 -10.68 12.22 -11.68
C ASP A 149 -9.30 12.90 -11.52
N PRO A 150 -9.22 14.14 -10.99
CA PRO A 150 -7.95 14.67 -10.51
C PRO A 150 -7.40 13.92 -9.29
N GLN A 151 -8.24 13.21 -8.52
CA GLN A 151 -7.79 12.42 -7.37
C GLN A 151 -6.91 11.23 -7.78
N LEU A 152 -5.89 10.97 -6.97
CA LEU A 152 -4.97 9.85 -7.13
C LEU A 152 -5.60 8.60 -6.48
N SER A 153 -5.89 7.60 -7.30
CA SER A 153 -6.80 6.48 -7.00
C SER A 153 -6.14 5.10 -6.93
N GLY A 154 -4.89 4.98 -7.36
CA GLY A 154 -4.19 3.70 -7.42
C GLY A 154 -2.68 3.77 -7.20
N ASP A 155 -2.04 2.61 -7.10
CA ASP A 155 -0.60 2.47 -6.77
C ASP A 155 0.31 3.20 -7.77
N TYR A 156 -0.13 3.36 -9.03
CA TYR A 156 0.62 4.09 -10.06
C TYR A 156 0.83 5.58 -9.75
N SER A 157 0.07 6.18 -8.83
CA SER A 157 0.32 7.55 -8.35
C SER A 157 1.74 7.77 -7.80
N ALA A 158 2.37 6.73 -7.22
CA ALA A 158 3.74 6.77 -6.71
C ALA A 158 4.82 6.89 -7.80
N ASP A 159 4.52 6.48 -9.04
CA ASP A 159 5.42 6.65 -10.18
C ASP A 159 5.22 8.00 -10.90
N LEU A 160 4.17 8.78 -10.60
CA LEU A 160 3.81 10.00 -11.35
C LEU A 160 4.98 10.97 -11.49
N THR A 161 5.64 11.30 -10.37
CA THR A 161 6.76 12.24 -10.38
C THR A 161 8.03 11.64 -11.00
N ASP A 162 8.27 10.32 -10.86
CA ASP A 162 9.37 9.64 -11.55
C ASP A 162 9.15 9.65 -13.08
N GLU A 163 7.92 9.42 -13.57
CA GLU A 163 7.63 9.40 -15.01
C GLU A 163 7.55 10.81 -15.63
N LEU A 164 7.17 11.84 -14.87
CA LEU A 164 7.31 13.25 -15.30
C LEU A 164 8.79 13.65 -15.42
N GLU A 165 9.61 13.25 -14.45
CA GLU A 165 11.06 13.50 -14.43
C GLU A 165 11.75 12.77 -15.59
N ASP A 166 11.51 11.47 -15.75
CA ASP A 166 12.05 10.65 -16.83
C ASP A 166 11.49 11.06 -18.22
N PHE A 167 10.30 11.70 -18.31
CA PHE A 167 9.81 12.32 -19.54
C PHE A 167 10.55 13.63 -19.88
N LEU A 168 11.01 14.38 -18.88
CA LEU A 168 11.65 15.68 -19.05
C LEU A 168 13.19 15.63 -19.08
N ASP A 169 13.82 14.49 -18.75
CA ASP A 169 15.29 14.30 -18.66
C ASP A 169 16.06 14.84 -19.90
N ASP A 170 15.57 14.58 -21.12
CA ASP A 170 16.15 15.09 -22.38
C ASP A 170 16.01 16.62 -22.60
N GLU A 171 15.11 17.30 -21.86
CA GLU A 171 14.80 18.72 -22.07
C GLU A 171 15.75 19.63 -21.29
N LYS A 172 16.46 20.52 -21.99
CA LYS A 172 17.47 21.41 -21.40
C LYS A 172 16.86 22.35 -20.34
N GLY A 173 17.01 21.96 -19.08
CA GLY A 173 16.47 22.66 -17.92
C GLY A 173 15.74 21.77 -16.92
N SER A 174 15.61 20.46 -17.18
CA SER A 174 15.01 19.50 -16.24
C SER A 174 15.67 19.55 -14.85
N ASP A 175 17.00 19.63 -14.80
CA ASP A 175 17.81 19.78 -13.56
C ASP A 175 17.41 20.98 -12.67
N ALA A 176 16.69 21.96 -13.21
CA ALA A 176 16.25 23.14 -12.47
C ALA A 176 14.88 22.96 -11.79
N ILE A 177 14.18 21.84 -12.04
CA ILE A 177 12.91 21.46 -11.42
C ILE A 177 13.21 20.67 -10.13
N ASN A 178 12.61 21.08 -9.02
CA ASN A 178 12.70 20.37 -7.76
C ASN A 178 11.63 19.25 -7.72
N TYR A 179 11.94 18.12 -8.36
CA TYR A 179 11.06 16.96 -8.41
C TYR A 179 10.76 16.36 -7.04
N ASP A 180 11.68 16.47 -6.07
CA ASP A 180 11.43 16.02 -4.69
C ASP A 180 10.35 16.86 -3.99
N THR A 181 10.26 18.17 -4.31
CA THR A 181 9.18 19.06 -3.85
C THR A 181 7.85 18.75 -4.53
N ILE A 182 7.87 18.40 -5.82
CA ILE A 182 6.66 17.93 -6.51
C ILE A 182 6.18 16.63 -5.85
N ASP A 183 7.08 15.69 -5.57
CA ASP A 183 6.73 14.39 -5.00
C ASP A 183 6.18 14.48 -3.58
N ALA A 184 6.84 15.23 -2.70
CA ALA A 184 6.40 15.42 -1.32
C ALA A 184 4.96 15.96 -1.25
N VAL A 185 4.54 16.73 -2.25
CA VAL A 185 3.14 17.17 -2.42
C VAL A 185 2.28 16.05 -3.01
N VAL A 186 2.63 15.49 -4.18
CA VAL A 186 1.86 14.43 -4.87
C VAL A 186 1.59 13.22 -3.97
N SER A 187 2.63 12.70 -3.32
CA SER A 187 2.57 11.59 -2.37
C SER A 187 1.64 11.89 -1.18
N TYR A 188 1.65 13.13 -0.69
CA TYR A 188 0.81 13.53 0.44
C TYR A 188 -0.66 13.73 0.03
N LEU A 189 -0.93 14.25 -1.19
CA LEU A 189 -2.29 14.32 -1.75
C LEU A 189 -2.94 12.93 -1.80
N ALA A 190 -2.24 11.95 -2.37
CA ALA A 190 -2.71 10.57 -2.53
C ALA A 190 -2.97 9.88 -1.18
N ALA A 191 -2.02 9.97 -0.23
CA ALA A 191 -2.12 9.28 1.04
C ALA A 191 -3.11 9.94 2.03
N HIS A 192 -3.23 11.27 2.02
CA HIS A 192 -3.92 12.00 3.09
C HIS A 192 -5.24 12.67 2.69
N TYR A 193 -5.48 12.95 1.40
CA TYR A 193 -6.60 13.78 0.93
C TYR A 193 -6.52 15.22 1.49
N ALA A 194 -5.31 15.77 1.52
CA ALA A 194 -4.96 17.10 2.01
C ALA A 194 -3.61 17.56 1.42
N VAL A 195 -3.20 18.80 1.68
CA VAL A 195 -1.84 19.30 1.39
C VAL A 195 -0.88 19.08 2.58
N PRO A 196 0.45 18.93 2.34
CA PRO A 196 1.40 18.58 3.40
C PRO A 196 1.59 19.69 4.47
N PRO A 197 1.99 19.35 5.71
CA PRO A 197 2.31 20.35 6.73
C PRO A 197 3.38 21.32 6.25
N GLY A 198 3.12 22.62 6.36
CA GLY A 198 4.04 23.66 5.89
C GLY A 198 4.03 23.92 4.37
N TYR A 199 3.11 23.30 3.62
CA TYR A 199 2.91 23.53 2.18
C TYR A 199 2.97 25.02 1.81
N GLN A 200 3.81 25.35 0.82
CA GLN A 200 3.97 26.70 0.28
C GLN A 200 3.42 26.72 -1.17
N PRO A 201 2.18 27.20 -1.40
CA PRO A 201 1.54 27.15 -2.71
C PRO A 201 2.41 27.78 -3.81
N ALA A 202 3.01 28.95 -3.54
CA ALA A 202 3.86 29.65 -4.49
C ALA A 202 5.15 28.90 -4.87
N ALA A 203 5.67 28.02 -4.00
CA ALA A 203 6.85 27.21 -4.30
C ALA A 203 6.48 26.03 -5.20
N PHE A 204 5.44 25.27 -4.84
CA PHE A 204 4.95 24.16 -5.67
C PHE A 204 4.46 24.64 -7.05
N GLU A 205 3.74 25.77 -7.11
CA GLU A 205 3.32 26.39 -8.36
C GLU A 205 4.50 26.85 -9.23
N ALA A 206 5.62 27.29 -8.64
CA ALA A 206 6.82 27.62 -9.38
C ALA A 206 7.48 26.38 -10.01
N GLU A 207 7.51 25.24 -9.30
CA GLU A 207 8.00 23.98 -9.87
C GLU A 207 7.09 23.45 -10.98
N LEU A 208 5.76 23.49 -10.79
CA LEU A 208 4.81 23.15 -11.85
C LEU A 208 4.92 24.09 -13.06
N ALA A 209 5.23 25.37 -12.88
CA ALA A 209 5.43 26.33 -13.96
C ALA A 209 6.74 26.08 -14.75
N LYS A 210 7.81 25.62 -14.08
CA LYS A 210 9.03 25.15 -14.77
C LYS A 210 8.74 23.91 -15.62
N ALA A 211 8.02 22.93 -15.06
CA ALA A 211 7.64 21.72 -15.79
C ALA A 211 6.74 22.03 -16.99
N ASP A 212 5.66 22.82 -16.81
CA ASP A 212 4.79 23.26 -17.91
C ASP A 212 5.56 24.02 -19.02
N LYS A 213 6.59 24.80 -18.67
CA LYS A 213 7.45 25.46 -19.67
C LYS A 213 8.20 24.44 -20.54
N LEU A 214 8.77 23.38 -19.98
CA LEU A 214 9.44 22.33 -20.74
C LEU A 214 8.42 21.49 -21.54
N LEU A 215 7.26 21.18 -20.95
CA LEU A 215 6.17 20.48 -21.64
C LEU A 215 5.64 21.25 -22.87
N ARG A 216 5.59 22.59 -22.82
CA ARG A 216 5.28 23.42 -24.01
C ARG A 216 6.33 23.29 -25.12
N GLN A 217 7.59 23.06 -24.77
CA GLN A 217 8.67 22.82 -25.74
C GLN A 217 8.55 21.41 -26.33
N ALA A 218 8.31 20.40 -25.50
CA ALA A 218 8.02 19.03 -25.92
C ALA A 218 6.75 18.93 -26.80
N ALA A 219 5.71 19.72 -26.54
CA ALA A 219 4.51 19.80 -27.37
C ALA A 219 4.78 20.44 -28.75
N ALA A 220 5.74 21.35 -28.85
CA ALA A 220 6.19 21.92 -30.12
C ALA A 220 7.08 20.97 -30.95
N ALA A 221 7.55 19.86 -30.38
CA ALA A 221 8.40 18.88 -31.07
C ALA A 221 7.71 18.29 -32.32
N PRO A 222 8.46 17.89 -33.36
CA PRO A 222 7.89 17.35 -34.60
C PRO A 222 7.28 15.95 -34.44
N VAL A 223 7.72 15.18 -33.44
CA VAL A 223 7.27 13.79 -33.21
C VAL A 223 5.88 13.78 -32.59
N ALA A 224 4.88 13.27 -33.32
CA ALA A 224 3.48 13.28 -32.91
C ALA A 224 3.22 12.60 -31.54
N ALA A 225 3.90 11.48 -31.25
CA ALA A 225 3.79 10.79 -29.97
C ALA A 225 4.33 11.64 -28.80
N ARG A 226 5.52 12.25 -28.94
CA ARG A 226 6.10 13.18 -27.95
C ARG A 226 5.17 14.37 -27.69
N ARG A 227 4.53 14.90 -28.74
CA ARG A 227 3.54 15.98 -28.63
C ARG A 227 2.30 15.55 -27.87
N ALA A 228 1.71 14.40 -28.20
CA ALA A 228 0.51 13.90 -27.54
C ALA A 228 0.76 13.66 -26.04
N GLU A 229 1.89 13.05 -25.71
CA GLU A 229 2.31 12.79 -24.33
C GLU A 229 2.60 14.10 -23.57
N ALA A 230 3.25 15.08 -24.20
CA ALA A 230 3.46 16.39 -23.59
C ALA A 230 2.13 17.12 -23.30
N LEU A 231 1.16 17.06 -24.23
CA LEU A 231 -0.18 17.63 -24.04
C LEU A 231 -0.98 16.91 -22.93
N PHE A 232 -0.76 15.60 -22.74
CA PHE A 232 -1.28 14.84 -21.61
C PHE A 232 -0.67 15.33 -20.31
N TRP A 233 0.66 15.44 -20.23
CA TRP A 233 1.35 15.91 -19.02
C TRP A 233 0.92 17.34 -18.64
N GLN A 234 0.68 18.24 -19.60
CA GLN A 234 0.13 19.57 -19.30
C GLN A 234 -1.26 19.50 -18.63
N GLN A 235 -2.11 18.56 -19.03
CA GLN A 235 -3.42 18.32 -18.41
C GLN A 235 -3.29 17.63 -17.04
N CYS A 236 -2.28 16.77 -16.87
CA CYS A 236 -1.93 16.19 -15.57
C CYS A 236 -1.46 17.27 -14.58
N LEU A 237 -0.55 18.18 -14.98
CA LEU A 237 -0.14 19.31 -14.14
C LEU A 237 -1.30 20.26 -13.82
N ARG A 238 -2.26 20.42 -14.75
CA ARG A 238 -3.50 21.16 -14.49
C ARG A 238 -4.38 20.47 -13.44
N SER A 239 -4.50 19.15 -13.50
CA SER A 239 -5.23 18.36 -12.50
C SER A 239 -4.57 18.44 -11.11
N LEU A 240 -3.25 18.30 -11.03
CA LEU A 240 -2.50 18.46 -9.77
C LEU A 240 -2.63 19.87 -9.17
N ARG A 241 -2.61 20.90 -10.02
CA ARG A 241 -2.89 22.29 -9.62
C ARG A 241 -4.29 22.44 -9.04
N ALA A 242 -5.33 21.94 -9.72
CA ALA A 242 -6.70 22.01 -9.22
C ALA A 242 -6.85 21.25 -7.88
N LEU A 243 -6.30 20.03 -7.79
CA LEU A 243 -6.36 19.20 -6.58
C LEU A 243 -5.64 19.85 -5.38
N THR A 244 -4.45 20.42 -5.58
CA THR A 244 -3.72 21.12 -4.51
C THR A 244 -4.40 22.40 -4.05
N GLN A 245 -5.01 23.15 -4.97
CA GLN A 245 -5.76 24.36 -4.64
C GLN A 245 -7.06 24.00 -3.87
N ASP A 246 -7.78 22.98 -4.31
CA ASP A 246 -8.97 22.45 -3.62
C ASP A 246 -8.64 21.95 -2.20
N TYR A 247 -7.65 21.06 -2.07
CA TYR A 247 -7.25 20.48 -0.78
C TYR A 247 -6.65 21.52 0.18
N ALA A 248 -6.06 22.61 -0.32
CA ALA A 248 -5.61 23.73 0.50
C ALA A 248 -6.75 24.67 0.93
N ALA A 249 -7.83 24.77 0.16
CA ALA A 249 -8.99 25.62 0.46
C ALA A 249 -10.03 24.94 1.34
N HIS A 250 -10.27 23.64 1.14
CA HIS A 250 -11.41 22.92 1.73
C HIS A 250 -11.03 21.77 2.67
N ASP A 251 -9.76 21.35 2.67
CA ASP A 251 -9.18 20.24 3.48
C ASP A 251 -10.16 19.07 3.70
N PRO A 252 -10.50 18.31 2.66
CA PRO A 252 -11.54 17.28 2.74
C PRO A 252 -11.22 16.20 3.78
N SER A 253 -9.94 15.96 4.08
CA SER A 253 -9.51 15.06 5.17
C SER A 253 -9.90 15.52 6.59
N ALA A 254 -10.29 16.78 6.78
CA ALA A 254 -10.68 17.34 8.07
C ALA A 254 -12.20 17.43 8.27
N LYS A 255 -12.99 17.15 7.23
CA LYS A 255 -14.46 17.18 7.29
C LYS A 255 -15.04 15.87 7.80
N THR A 256 -16.14 15.97 8.53
CA THR A 256 -17.01 14.83 8.86
C THR A 256 -18.13 14.74 7.83
N GLU A 257 -18.80 13.59 7.75
CA GLU A 257 -20.00 13.36 6.92
C GLU A 257 -21.06 14.45 7.12
N ALA A 258 -21.32 14.85 8.37
CA ALA A 258 -22.28 15.91 8.73
C ALA A 258 -21.78 17.35 8.52
N ALA A 259 -20.52 17.53 8.11
CA ALA A 259 -19.92 18.83 7.76
C ALA A 259 -19.54 18.92 6.26
N TRP A 260 -19.82 17.87 5.50
CA TRP A 260 -19.70 17.85 4.05
C TRP A 260 -20.94 18.46 3.39
N THR A 261 -20.77 19.10 2.24
CA THR A 261 -21.88 19.56 1.39
C THR A 261 -21.57 19.23 -0.07
N ALA A 262 -22.59 18.98 -0.89
CA ALA A 262 -22.40 18.69 -2.32
C ALA A 262 -21.58 19.77 -3.05
N ALA A 263 -21.70 21.04 -2.64
CA ALA A 263 -20.92 22.16 -3.19
C ALA A 263 -19.41 22.04 -2.95
N ASP A 264 -18.96 21.24 -1.99
CA ASP A 264 -17.53 20.95 -1.76
C ASP A 264 -16.91 20.13 -2.90
N SER A 265 -17.72 19.38 -3.65
CA SER A 265 -17.27 18.64 -4.84
C SER A 265 -17.05 19.54 -6.06
N ASN A 266 -17.54 20.79 -6.05
CA ASN A 266 -17.49 21.70 -7.21
C ASN A 266 -16.11 21.82 -7.89
N PRO A 267 -14.97 21.91 -7.17
CA PRO A 267 -13.65 21.99 -7.81
C PRO A 267 -13.22 20.67 -8.46
N ARG A 268 -13.55 19.53 -7.82
CA ARG A 268 -13.31 18.18 -8.38
C ARG A 268 -14.16 17.98 -9.63
N ASP A 269 -15.46 18.24 -9.59
CA ASP A 269 -16.37 18.16 -10.73
C ASP A 269 -15.93 19.05 -11.91
N ALA A 270 -15.51 20.30 -11.65
CA ALA A 270 -15.01 21.19 -12.68
C ALA A 270 -13.75 20.63 -13.38
N GLN A 271 -12.81 20.04 -12.63
CA GLN A 271 -11.62 19.43 -13.20
C GLN A 271 -11.91 18.08 -13.87
N MET A 272 -12.86 17.29 -13.37
CA MET A 272 -13.35 16.07 -14.04
C MET A 272 -13.96 16.40 -15.40
N ALA A 273 -14.76 17.47 -15.49
CA ALA A 273 -15.29 17.96 -16.75
C ALA A 273 -14.18 18.40 -17.71
N ASP A 274 -13.20 19.20 -17.28
CA ASP A 274 -12.10 19.63 -18.16
C ASP A 274 -11.20 18.47 -18.59
N ASN A 275 -10.97 17.46 -17.75
CA ASN A 275 -10.22 16.24 -18.09
C ASN A 275 -10.92 15.41 -19.16
N LEU A 276 -12.23 15.15 -19.00
CA LEU A 276 -13.03 14.44 -20.00
C LEU A 276 -13.14 15.24 -21.31
N LEU A 277 -13.37 16.55 -21.22
CA LEU A 277 -13.41 17.42 -22.40
C LEU A 277 -12.03 17.56 -23.07
N TRP A 278 -10.92 17.50 -22.33
CA TRP A 278 -9.57 17.41 -22.89
C TRP A 278 -9.40 16.11 -23.67
N TYR A 279 -9.79 14.97 -23.10
CA TYR A 279 -9.69 13.69 -23.79
C TYR A 279 -10.52 13.69 -25.08
N LEU A 280 -11.75 14.18 -25.02
CA LEU A 280 -12.65 14.30 -26.17
C LEU A 280 -12.14 15.27 -27.25
N ARG A 281 -11.21 16.19 -26.94
CA ARG A 281 -10.48 17.01 -27.92
C ARG A 281 -9.32 16.26 -28.59
N GLN A 282 -8.58 15.42 -27.86
CA GLN A 282 -7.52 14.59 -28.45
C GLN A 282 -8.05 13.39 -29.25
N HIS A 283 -9.22 12.86 -28.85
CA HIS A 283 -9.83 11.65 -29.40
C HIS A 283 -11.16 11.93 -30.14
N PRO A 284 -11.20 12.83 -31.16
CA PRO A 284 -12.43 13.41 -31.71
C PRO A 284 -13.42 12.39 -32.29
N THR A 285 -12.95 11.24 -32.76
CA THR A 285 -13.77 10.16 -33.33
C THR A 285 -14.29 9.15 -32.31
N GLU A 286 -13.77 9.16 -31.08
CA GLU A 286 -14.13 8.16 -30.05
C GLU A 286 -15.46 8.47 -29.38
N LYS A 287 -16.16 7.39 -29.01
CA LYS A 287 -17.42 7.41 -28.25
C LYS A 287 -17.16 6.83 -26.85
N VAL A 288 -17.50 7.60 -25.82
CA VAL A 288 -17.03 7.40 -24.45
C VAL A 288 -18.18 6.99 -23.51
N ILE A 289 -17.96 5.92 -22.76
CA ILE A 289 -18.83 5.43 -21.68
C ILE A 289 -18.21 5.90 -20.36
N CYS A 290 -18.88 6.79 -19.63
CA CYS A 290 -18.42 7.30 -18.35
C CYS A 290 -19.04 6.51 -17.20
N TRP A 291 -18.22 6.01 -16.28
CA TRP A 291 -18.60 5.25 -15.09
C TRP A 291 -18.24 6.01 -13.83
N GLY A 292 -19.23 6.25 -12.97
CA GLY A 292 -19.08 6.99 -11.72
C GLY A 292 -20.42 7.15 -11.01
N ALA A 293 -20.44 7.92 -9.92
CA ALA A 293 -21.63 8.26 -9.14
C ALA A 293 -22.57 9.20 -9.90
N LEU A 294 -23.88 9.02 -9.72
CA LEU A 294 -24.90 9.82 -10.40
C LEU A 294 -24.88 11.31 -10.00
N PRO A 295 -24.61 11.72 -8.75
CA PRO A 295 -24.50 13.13 -8.39
C PRO A 295 -23.48 13.90 -9.22
N HIS A 296 -22.34 13.32 -9.62
CA HIS A 296 -21.36 13.96 -10.51
C HIS A 296 -21.84 14.04 -11.96
N PHE A 297 -22.59 13.04 -12.41
CA PHE A 297 -23.06 12.92 -13.79
C PHE A 297 -24.35 13.67 -14.11
N ALA A 298 -25.00 14.24 -13.09
CA ALA A 298 -26.24 15.00 -13.22
C ALA A 298 -26.06 16.32 -14.01
N ASN A 299 -27.18 16.86 -14.50
CA ASN A 299 -27.23 18.13 -15.23
C ASN A 299 -27.71 19.29 -14.32
N SER A 300 -28.98 19.70 -14.42
CA SER A 300 -29.51 20.88 -13.71
C SER A 300 -29.98 20.57 -12.29
N VAL A 301 -29.09 20.17 -11.38
CA VAL A 301 -29.44 19.75 -10.00
C VAL A 301 -30.17 20.80 -9.16
N GLU A 302 -30.04 22.09 -9.49
CA GLU A 302 -30.69 23.19 -8.78
C GLU A 302 -32.24 23.16 -8.85
N VAL A 303 -32.81 22.39 -9.78
CA VAL A 303 -34.28 22.25 -9.95
C VAL A 303 -34.93 21.34 -8.90
N LEU A 304 -34.13 20.58 -8.14
CA LEU A 304 -34.60 19.56 -7.18
C LEU A 304 -35.01 20.12 -5.80
N GLY A 305 -35.28 21.42 -5.71
CA GLY A 305 -35.82 22.09 -4.51
C GLY A 305 -34.83 22.30 -3.35
N SER A 306 -33.88 21.38 -3.14
CA SER A 306 -32.86 21.42 -2.09
C SER A 306 -31.99 22.68 -2.16
N GLU A 307 -31.73 23.30 -1.01
CA GLU A 307 -30.87 24.48 -0.89
C GLU A 307 -29.40 24.16 -1.18
N GLU A 308 -28.93 23.00 -0.70
CA GLU A 308 -27.57 22.49 -0.94
C GLU A 308 -27.29 22.30 -2.45
N LEU A 309 -28.24 21.69 -3.17
CA LEU A 309 -28.10 21.43 -4.60
C LEU A 309 -28.13 22.72 -5.45
N ARG A 310 -28.62 23.85 -4.94
CA ARG A 310 -28.52 25.15 -5.64
C ARG A 310 -27.07 25.66 -5.72
N ALA A 311 -26.20 25.26 -4.80
CA ALA A 311 -24.79 25.61 -4.81
C ALA A 311 -23.91 24.59 -5.56
N TYR A 312 -24.39 23.36 -5.76
CA TYR A 312 -23.66 22.28 -6.41
C TYR A 312 -23.65 22.37 -7.95
N ARG A 313 -22.53 22.03 -8.59
CA ARG A 313 -22.27 22.14 -10.03
C ARG A 313 -21.58 20.85 -10.54
N PRO A 314 -22.35 19.81 -10.90
CA PRO A 314 -21.80 18.54 -11.35
C PRO A 314 -21.01 18.63 -12.66
N MET A 315 -20.07 17.70 -12.89
CA MET A 315 -19.34 17.59 -14.16
C MET A 315 -20.27 17.34 -15.36
N GLY A 316 -21.37 16.60 -15.15
CA GLY A 316 -22.36 16.27 -16.20
C GLY A 316 -22.96 17.51 -16.86
N ARG A 317 -23.26 18.55 -16.06
CA ARG A 317 -23.70 19.87 -16.53
C ARG A 317 -22.70 20.50 -17.49
N ALA A 318 -21.44 20.65 -17.06
CA ALA A 318 -20.40 21.31 -17.85
C ALA A 318 -20.09 20.56 -19.15
N VAL A 319 -20.15 19.23 -19.13
CA VAL A 319 -19.96 18.38 -20.33
C VAL A 319 -21.16 18.47 -21.28
N LYS A 320 -22.39 18.52 -20.77
CA LYS A 320 -23.61 18.67 -21.58
C LYS A 320 -23.78 20.08 -22.16
N GLU A 321 -23.26 21.10 -21.47
CA GLU A 321 -23.12 22.47 -21.97
C GLU A 321 -22.06 22.55 -23.09
N ALA A 322 -20.85 22.03 -22.86
CA ALA A 322 -19.74 22.12 -23.81
C ALA A 322 -19.90 21.29 -25.10
N LEU A 323 -20.65 20.19 -25.05
CA LEU A 323 -20.89 19.31 -26.21
C LEU A 323 -22.29 19.47 -26.83
N GLY A 324 -23.21 20.11 -26.11
CA GLY A 324 -24.62 20.20 -26.47
C GLY A 324 -25.45 18.97 -26.08
N ALA A 325 -26.72 19.20 -25.75
CA ALA A 325 -27.62 18.19 -25.16
C ALA A 325 -27.92 16.95 -26.04
N SER A 326 -27.59 16.97 -27.34
CA SER A 326 -27.71 15.80 -28.24
C SER A 326 -26.46 14.92 -28.28
N GLN A 327 -25.33 15.37 -27.72
CA GLN A 327 -24.06 14.64 -27.69
C GLN A 327 -23.82 13.88 -26.37
N VAL A 328 -24.65 14.12 -25.35
CA VAL A 328 -24.52 13.55 -24.00
C VAL A 328 -25.83 12.93 -23.57
N TYR A 329 -25.79 11.66 -23.15
CA TYR A 329 -26.92 10.97 -22.52
C TYR A 329 -26.57 10.61 -21.07
N ILE A 330 -27.45 10.95 -20.12
CA ILE A 330 -27.29 10.65 -18.69
C ILE A 330 -28.28 9.57 -18.29
N LEU A 331 -27.77 8.37 -18.00
CA LEU A 331 -28.54 7.26 -17.44
C LEU A 331 -28.25 7.16 -15.93
N GLY A 332 -29.23 7.50 -15.11
CA GLY A 332 -29.20 7.18 -13.68
C GLY A 332 -29.74 5.79 -13.38
N THR A 333 -29.63 5.36 -12.12
CA THR A 333 -30.24 4.12 -11.62
C THR A 333 -31.06 4.36 -10.36
N LEU A 334 -32.10 3.56 -10.15
CA LEU A 334 -33.01 3.64 -8.98
C LEU A 334 -33.13 2.27 -8.31
N ALA A 335 -33.47 2.24 -7.01
CA ALA A 335 -33.71 1.00 -6.27
C ALA A 335 -35.08 1.00 -5.58
N GLY A 336 -35.81 -0.11 -5.66
CA GLY A 336 -37.08 -0.30 -4.94
C GLY A 336 -36.94 -0.74 -3.47
N GLY A 337 -35.72 -0.99 -3.01
CA GLY A 337 -35.43 -1.53 -1.68
C GLY A 337 -34.20 -2.44 -1.70
N GLY A 338 -34.01 -3.23 -0.64
CA GLY A 338 -32.85 -4.12 -0.48
C GLY A 338 -31.78 -3.50 0.42
N THR A 339 -30.52 -3.82 0.17
CA THR A 339 -29.38 -3.31 0.95
C THR A 339 -28.22 -2.88 0.05
N HIS A 340 -27.47 -1.86 0.50
CA HIS A 340 -26.29 -1.33 -0.18
C HIS A 340 -25.15 -1.11 0.83
N GLY A 341 -23.91 -0.98 0.37
CA GLY A 341 -22.77 -0.67 1.23
C GLY A 341 -21.43 -0.87 0.52
N LEU A 342 -20.37 -0.21 1.00
CA LEU A 342 -19.04 -0.31 0.40
C LEU A 342 -18.46 -1.74 0.54
N PRO A 343 -17.56 -2.19 -0.36
CA PRO A 343 -17.06 -3.56 -0.35
C PRO A 343 -16.40 -3.97 0.97
N GLY A 344 -17.10 -4.81 1.74
CA GLY A 344 -16.66 -5.30 3.05
C GLY A 344 -17.22 -4.56 4.28
N THR A 345 -18.11 -3.57 4.11
CA THR A 345 -18.83 -2.97 5.25
C THR A 345 -20.06 -3.80 5.63
N ALA A 346 -20.65 -3.52 6.81
CA ALA A 346 -22.04 -3.87 7.04
C ALA A 346 -22.92 -3.09 6.05
N GLY A 347 -23.91 -3.76 5.45
CA GLY A 347 -24.86 -3.13 4.53
C GLY A 347 -25.91 -2.30 5.25
N VAL A 348 -26.25 -1.15 4.68
CA VAL A 348 -27.37 -0.28 5.06
C VAL A 348 -28.61 -0.70 4.25
N ALA A 349 -29.80 -0.57 4.83
CA ALA A 349 -31.06 -0.85 4.14
C ALA A 349 -31.49 0.34 3.29
N VAL A 350 -31.85 0.10 2.03
CA VAL A 350 -32.44 1.13 1.17
C VAL A 350 -33.82 1.54 1.75
N PRO A 351 -34.10 2.85 1.92
CA PRO A 351 -35.39 3.33 2.39
C PRO A 351 -36.56 2.80 1.54
N ALA A 352 -37.66 2.43 2.20
CA ALA A 352 -38.87 2.02 1.49
C ALA A 352 -39.47 3.23 0.74
N PRO A 353 -39.65 3.18 -0.60
CA PRO A 353 -40.14 4.32 -1.37
C PRO A 353 -41.53 4.80 -0.93
N ALA A 354 -41.67 6.08 -0.63
CA ALA A 354 -42.93 6.67 -0.20
C ALA A 354 -44.00 6.63 -1.32
N PRO A 355 -45.29 6.45 -1.00
CA PRO A 355 -46.37 6.49 -1.99
C PRO A 355 -46.34 7.76 -2.85
N GLY A 356 -46.50 7.62 -4.17
CA GLY A 356 -46.42 8.72 -5.13
C GLY A 356 -45.02 8.99 -5.70
N THR A 357 -43.98 8.33 -5.19
CA THR A 357 -42.63 8.37 -5.80
C THR A 357 -42.55 7.52 -7.07
N LEU A 358 -41.54 7.77 -7.90
CA LEU A 358 -41.31 6.99 -9.12
C LEU A 358 -41.03 5.51 -8.80
N GLU A 359 -40.21 5.24 -7.78
CA GLU A 359 -39.85 3.90 -7.34
C GLU A 359 -41.03 3.16 -6.72
N ALA A 360 -41.90 3.83 -5.94
CA ALA A 360 -43.16 3.23 -5.48
C ALA A 360 -44.09 2.84 -6.65
N THR A 361 -44.08 3.64 -7.72
CA THR A 361 -44.84 3.35 -8.95
C THR A 361 -44.24 2.16 -9.70
N LEU A 362 -42.91 2.08 -9.82
CA LEU A 362 -42.21 0.98 -10.50
C LEU A 362 -42.23 -0.33 -9.70
N LEU A 363 -42.21 -0.27 -8.37
CA LEU A 363 -42.37 -1.43 -7.48
C LEU A 363 -43.68 -2.20 -7.70
N SER A 364 -44.75 -1.53 -8.17
CA SER A 364 -46.02 -2.19 -8.50
C SER A 364 -45.89 -3.22 -9.64
N GLN A 365 -44.83 -3.13 -10.45
CA GLN A 365 -44.58 -4.01 -11.59
C GLN A 365 -43.89 -5.31 -11.15
N PRO A 366 -44.18 -6.45 -11.80
CA PRO A 366 -43.61 -7.76 -11.43
C PRO A 366 -42.19 -7.98 -11.96
N ALA A 367 -41.67 -7.10 -12.83
CA ALA A 367 -40.35 -7.26 -13.44
C ALA A 367 -39.21 -6.99 -12.44
N PRO A 368 -38.08 -7.72 -12.52
CA PRO A 368 -36.94 -7.52 -11.61
C PRO A 368 -36.21 -6.18 -11.84
N ALA A 369 -36.32 -5.62 -13.04
CA ALA A 369 -35.82 -4.29 -13.39
C ALA A 369 -36.73 -3.64 -14.44
N ALA A 370 -36.61 -2.32 -14.62
CA ALA A 370 -37.31 -1.57 -15.66
C ALA A 370 -36.50 -0.35 -16.11
N SER A 371 -36.62 0.05 -17.37
CA SER A 371 -36.08 1.31 -17.89
C SER A 371 -37.18 2.36 -18.08
N VAL A 372 -36.85 3.62 -17.81
CA VAL A 372 -37.74 4.79 -17.91
C VAL A 372 -37.02 5.88 -18.72
N SER A 373 -37.65 6.41 -19.77
CA SER A 373 -37.15 7.63 -20.43
C SER A 373 -37.82 8.85 -19.82
N LEU A 374 -37.05 9.74 -19.18
CA LEU A 374 -37.61 11.01 -18.70
C LEU A 374 -37.63 12.05 -19.81
N LYS A 375 -36.60 12.04 -20.65
CA LYS A 375 -36.45 12.87 -21.86
C LYS A 375 -37.62 12.73 -22.84
N HIS A 376 -38.16 11.52 -23.01
CA HIS A 376 -39.27 11.27 -23.92
C HIS A 376 -40.63 11.14 -23.21
N ASP A 377 -40.71 10.38 -22.11
CA ASP A 377 -42.00 10.01 -21.50
C ASP A 377 -42.40 10.88 -20.28
N ALA A 378 -41.53 11.79 -19.81
CA ALA A 378 -41.79 12.67 -18.66
C ALA A 378 -41.13 14.09 -18.70
N PRO A 379 -41.00 14.78 -19.86
CA PRO A 379 -40.31 16.07 -19.92
C PRO A 379 -41.00 17.15 -19.07
N GLY A 380 -40.24 17.84 -18.22
CA GLY A 380 -40.71 18.90 -17.31
C GLY A 380 -41.61 18.40 -16.16
N ARG A 381 -41.84 17.08 -16.07
CA ARG A 381 -42.78 16.50 -15.10
C ARG A 381 -42.16 16.49 -13.69
N GLN A 382 -42.89 17.06 -12.74
CA GLN A 382 -42.54 16.96 -11.32
C GLN A 382 -42.64 15.51 -10.85
N LEU A 383 -41.53 14.97 -10.36
CA LEU A 383 -41.37 13.61 -9.84
C LEU A 383 -40.56 13.66 -8.54
N THR A 384 -40.85 12.76 -7.61
CA THR A 384 -39.99 12.50 -6.44
C THR A 384 -39.27 11.17 -6.62
N THR A 385 -37.96 11.17 -6.48
CA THR A 385 -37.11 9.96 -6.56
C THR A 385 -36.05 9.97 -5.46
N TYR A 386 -35.39 8.83 -5.25
CA TYR A 386 -34.32 8.59 -4.27
C TYR A 386 -32.95 8.42 -4.96
N ALA A 387 -32.75 9.06 -6.13
CA ALA A 387 -31.63 8.77 -7.02
C ALA A 387 -30.24 9.22 -6.53
N PHE A 388 -30.15 10.15 -5.58
CA PHE A 388 -28.91 10.58 -4.94
C PHE A 388 -28.93 10.12 -3.47
N ASP A 389 -27.97 9.29 -3.06
CA ASP A 389 -27.72 8.88 -1.65
C ASP A 389 -28.99 8.44 -0.87
N TYR A 390 -29.95 7.87 -1.60
CA TYR A 390 -31.29 7.53 -1.14
C TYR A 390 -32.04 8.63 -0.37
N GLN A 391 -31.84 9.89 -0.76
CA GLN A 391 -32.61 11.03 -0.25
C GLN A 391 -33.79 11.36 -1.17
N PRO A 392 -35.02 11.55 -0.63
CA PRO A 392 -36.21 11.86 -1.43
C PRO A 392 -36.16 13.29 -1.98
N LEU A 393 -35.86 13.43 -3.27
CA LEU A 393 -35.70 14.70 -3.97
C LEU A 393 -36.78 14.89 -5.04
N ALA A 394 -37.47 16.03 -4.99
CA ALA A 394 -38.61 16.35 -5.84
C ALA A 394 -38.27 17.46 -6.85
N GLY A 395 -38.56 17.24 -8.13
CA GLY A 395 -38.36 18.24 -9.18
C GLY A 395 -38.61 17.69 -10.60
N PRO A 396 -38.35 18.50 -11.65
CA PRO A 396 -38.41 18.07 -13.05
C PRO A 396 -37.18 17.21 -13.40
N TRP A 397 -37.16 15.95 -12.97
CA TRP A 397 -35.99 15.05 -13.10
C TRP A 397 -35.48 14.85 -14.53
N SER A 398 -36.29 15.10 -15.56
CA SER A 398 -35.88 15.14 -16.98
C SER A 398 -34.82 16.19 -17.32
N GLU A 399 -34.67 17.22 -16.46
CA GLU A 399 -33.64 18.26 -16.60
C GLU A 399 -32.32 17.87 -15.89
N VAL A 400 -32.36 16.81 -15.07
CA VAL A 400 -31.24 16.31 -14.27
C VAL A 400 -30.61 15.07 -14.91
N VAL A 401 -31.44 14.15 -15.41
CA VAL A 401 -31.04 12.92 -16.14
C VAL A 401 -31.94 12.69 -17.35
N ASP A 402 -31.43 12.04 -18.40
CA ASP A 402 -32.24 11.74 -19.59
C ASP A 402 -33.16 10.52 -19.37
N GLY A 403 -32.71 9.55 -18.54
CA GLY A 403 -33.54 8.41 -18.13
C GLY A 403 -32.99 7.64 -16.92
N PHE A 404 -33.75 6.64 -16.49
CA PHE A 404 -33.43 5.80 -15.34
C PHE A 404 -33.47 4.29 -15.66
N LEU A 405 -32.60 3.54 -15.00
CA LEU A 405 -32.67 2.07 -14.86
C LEU A 405 -33.04 1.71 -13.42
N PHE A 406 -34.26 1.28 -13.19
CA PHE A 406 -34.77 0.84 -11.89
C PHE A 406 -34.51 -0.65 -11.67
N LEU A 407 -34.03 -1.00 -10.46
CA LEU A 407 -33.90 -2.37 -9.97
C LEU A 407 -34.87 -2.57 -8.79
N ARG A 408 -35.65 -3.65 -8.81
CA ARG A 408 -36.71 -3.90 -7.82
C ARG A 408 -36.17 -4.12 -6.39
N SER A 409 -34.92 -4.57 -6.28
CA SER A 409 -34.15 -4.69 -5.04
C SER A 409 -32.66 -4.64 -5.36
N VAL A 410 -31.84 -4.06 -4.49
CA VAL A 410 -30.37 -4.05 -4.57
C VAL A 410 -29.71 -4.89 -3.48
N ASN A 411 -28.45 -5.27 -3.71
CA ASN A 411 -27.60 -5.96 -2.76
C ASN A 411 -26.18 -5.36 -2.76
N PRO A 412 -25.41 -5.47 -1.66
CA PRO A 412 -24.03 -5.00 -1.63
C PRO A 412 -23.13 -5.75 -2.63
N PRO A 413 -22.08 -5.11 -3.17
CA PRO A 413 -21.12 -5.74 -4.07
C PRO A 413 -20.40 -6.90 -3.41
N HIS A 414 -20.24 -8.00 -4.16
CA HIS A 414 -19.48 -9.14 -3.69
C HIS A 414 -17.98 -8.85 -3.85
N LEU A 415 -17.22 -8.95 -2.75
CA LEU A 415 -15.76 -8.92 -2.83
C LEU A 415 -15.25 -10.03 -3.76
N LEU A 416 -14.23 -9.70 -4.55
CA LEU A 416 -13.48 -10.68 -5.32
C LEU A 416 -12.79 -11.70 -4.42
N ALA A 417 -13.01 -12.98 -4.68
CA ALA A 417 -12.08 -14.01 -4.23
C ALA A 417 -10.69 -13.76 -4.85
N ALA A 418 -9.63 -14.25 -4.21
CA ALA A 418 -8.32 -14.26 -4.84
C ALA A 418 -8.29 -15.31 -5.97
N ASP A 419 -7.71 -14.97 -7.11
CA ASP A 419 -7.77 -15.80 -8.31
C ASP A 419 -6.87 -17.04 -8.23
N SER A 420 -7.47 -18.23 -8.20
CA SER A 420 -6.80 -19.53 -8.31
C SER A 420 -6.34 -19.85 -9.76
N ALA A 421 -6.01 -18.84 -10.56
CA ALA A 421 -5.91 -18.91 -12.02
C ALA A 421 -4.62 -19.55 -12.58
N ALA A 422 -3.99 -20.45 -11.84
CA ALA A 422 -2.74 -21.12 -12.22
C ALA A 422 -2.91 -22.59 -12.69
N GLN A 423 -4.15 -23.07 -12.88
CA GLN A 423 -4.44 -24.44 -13.31
C GLN A 423 -5.15 -24.50 -14.68
N ARG A 424 -4.36 -24.49 -15.76
CA ARG A 424 -4.58 -25.25 -17.01
C ARG A 424 -3.40 -25.09 -17.97
N ALA A 425 -3.14 -26.13 -18.76
CA ALA A 425 -1.88 -26.46 -19.44
C ALA A 425 -0.77 -26.91 -18.46
N ASP A 426 -0.10 -28.07 -18.64
CA ASP A 426 -0.16 -29.04 -19.73
C ASP A 426 -0.72 -30.42 -19.32
N THR A 427 -1.26 -31.15 -20.31
CA THR A 427 -1.64 -32.56 -20.17
C THR A 427 -0.63 -33.45 -20.90
N ALA A 428 0.28 -34.08 -20.16
CA ALA A 428 1.20 -35.08 -20.66
C ALA A 428 1.18 -36.34 -19.77
N ALA A 429 1.38 -37.51 -20.38
CA ALA A 429 1.07 -38.81 -19.79
C ALA A 429 1.90 -39.20 -18.54
N ALA A 430 1.24 -39.84 -17.58
CA ALA A 430 1.91 -40.68 -16.57
C ALA A 430 2.33 -42.04 -17.18
N PRO A 431 3.26 -42.76 -16.52
CA PRO A 431 2.85 -44.10 -16.09
C PRO A 431 3.31 -44.51 -14.67
N GLN A 432 2.34 -45.04 -13.91
CA GLN A 432 2.43 -46.24 -13.07
C GLN A 432 3.53 -46.38 -11.99
N VAL A 433 3.21 -45.86 -10.80
CA VAL A 433 3.04 -46.59 -9.52
C VAL A 433 3.40 -48.09 -9.50
N LEU A 434 4.14 -48.56 -8.47
CA LEU A 434 3.77 -49.62 -7.48
C LEU A 434 4.91 -49.85 -6.43
N PRO A 435 4.67 -50.48 -5.26
CA PRO A 435 5.35 -50.11 -4.01
C PRO A 435 6.29 -51.17 -3.39
N GLY A 436 7.18 -50.73 -2.48
CA GLY A 436 8.05 -51.58 -1.66
C GLY A 436 7.88 -51.31 -0.16
N SER A 437 7.47 -52.32 0.60
CA SER A 437 7.14 -52.24 2.03
C SER A 437 8.32 -52.63 2.96
N LEU A 438 8.13 -52.45 4.27
CA LEU A 438 8.86 -53.07 5.40
C LEU A 438 10.28 -52.59 5.79
N ASN A 439 10.34 -51.91 6.94
CA ASN A 439 11.38 -52.08 7.98
C ASN A 439 11.42 -53.57 8.48
N PRO A 440 12.47 -54.11 9.18
CA PRO A 440 13.34 -53.38 10.13
C PRO A 440 14.82 -53.84 10.37
N ALA A 441 15.67 -52.87 10.77
CA ALA A 441 16.66 -52.98 11.86
C ALA A 441 17.80 -54.07 11.75
N PRO A 442 18.53 -54.44 12.84
CA PRO A 442 19.66 -53.66 13.41
C PRO A 442 20.97 -54.46 13.61
N GLY A 443 22.09 -53.80 13.98
CA GLY A 443 23.26 -54.56 14.50
C GLY A 443 24.54 -53.84 14.97
N ARG A 444 24.73 -53.77 16.31
CA ARG A 444 25.98 -54.04 17.09
C ARG A 444 27.23 -53.13 16.96
N ALA A 445 28.11 -52.99 17.97
CA ALA A 445 27.99 -53.16 19.44
C ALA A 445 29.23 -52.66 20.26
N GLY A 446 28.98 -52.15 21.49
CA GLY A 446 29.89 -52.17 22.66
C GLY A 446 31.00 -51.11 22.79
N THR A 447 31.66 -50.87 23.95
CA THR A 447 31.52 -51.27 25.39
C THR A 447 32.62 -50.52 26.22
N THR A 448 32.66 -50.30 27.56
CA THR A 448 31.85 -50.67 28.75
C THR A 448 32.15 -49.72 29.97
N LEU A 449 31.12 -49.42 30.80
CA LEU A 449 31.08 -49.33 32.29
C LEU A 449 32.28 -48.81 33.16
N ARG A 450 32.03 -47.86 34.09
CA ARG A 450 31.61 -48.11 35.51
C ARG A 450 31.19 -46.82 36.28
N ARG A 451 31.14 -46.82 37.63
CA ARG A 451 30.18 -46.03 38.47
C ARG A 451 30.78 -45.27 39.69
N VAL A 452 30.41 -43.98 39.81
CA VAL A 452 30.24 -43.07 41.00
C VAL A 452 31.07 -43.25 42.29
N VAL A 453 31.71 -42.15 42.71
CA VAL A 453 31.96 -41.73 44.12
C VAL A 453 31.70 -40.21 44.21
N SER A 454 31.41 -39.65 45.40
CA SER A 454 31.02 -38.24 45.61
C SER A 454 31.74 -37.56 46.78
N ALA A 455 32.25 -36.33 46.60
CA ALA A 455 32.27 -35.23 47.59
C ALA A 455 33.04 -33.98 47.08
N ALA A 456 32.70 -32.81 47.63
CA ALA A 456 33.36 -31.49 47.57
C ALA A 456 33.29 -30.68 46.24
N ASP A 457 32.87 -29.42 46.39
CA ASP A 457 32.66 -28.44 45.31
C ASP A 457 33.89 -27.54 45.02
N VAL A 458 34.03 -27.14 43.75
CA VAL A 458 34.24 -25.71 43.37
C VAL A 458 33.52 -25.45 42.04
N SER A 459 32.65 -24.44 41.98
CA SER A 459 32.01 -23.98 40.74
C SER A 459 32.93 -23.01 39.97
N GLY A 460 33.29 -23.38 38.73
CA GLY A 460 34.34 -22.69 37.96
C GLY A 460 33.94 -21.42 37.21
N VAL A 461 32.68 -20.97 37.29
CA VAL A 461 32.16 -19.80 36.55
C VAL A 461 31.80 -18.69 37.55
N ARG A 462 32.30 -17.47 37.31
CA ARG A 462 32.08 -16.30 38.16
C ARG A 462 31.54 -15.10 37.38
N THR A 463 30.70 -14.29 38.00
CA THR A 463 30.18 -13.07 37.38
C THR A 463 31.18 -11.92 37.53
N VAL A 464 31.92 -11.63 36.47
CA VAL A 464 32.71 -10.41 36.35
C VAL A 464 31.74 -9.25 36.09
N ARG A 465 31.87 -8.18 36.88
CA ARG A 465 31.12 -6.93 36.71
C ARG A 465 32.08 -5.84 36.29
N GLY A 466 31.58 -4.81 35.64
CA GLY A 466 32.41 -3.70 35.19
C GLY A 466 31.62 -2.51 34.66
N VAL A 467 32.35 -1.49 34.23
CA VAL A 467 31.79 -0.28 33.63
C VAL A 467 32.63 0.17 32.43
N VAL A 468 31.97 0.52 31.32
CA VAL A 468 32.59 1.04 30.10
C VAL A 468 32.44 2.56 30.09
N LEU A 469 33.57 3.26 30.02
CA LEU A 469 33.67 4.72 30.03
C LEU A 469 34.47 5.22 28.83
N ASP A 470 34.24 6.47 28.43
CA ASP A 470 35.08 7.19 27.48
C ASP A 470 36.43 7.51 28.15
N GLN A 471 37.54 7.11 27.54
CA GLN A 471 38.89 7.31 28.09
C GLN A 471 39.21 8.79 28.39
N ARG A 472 38.67 9.70 27.58
CA ARG A 472 38.97 11.14 27.54
C ARG A 472 38.01 11.96 28.39
N SER A 473 36.69 11.72 28.30
CA SER A 473 35.69 12.45 29.09
C SER A 473 35.31 11.78 30.42
N ARG A 474 35.58 10.47 30.56
CA ARG A 474 35.15 9.61 31.68
C ARG A 474 33.63 9.54 31.89
N ALA A 475 32.85 10.02 30.92
CA ALA A 475 31.42 9.72 30.83
C ALA A 475 31.20 8.22 30.58
N ALA A 476 30.04 7.72 30.99
CA ALA A 476 29.62 6.36 30.63
C ALA A 476 29.44 6.23 29.12
N VAL A 477 29.92 5.12 28.55
CA VAL A 477 29.59 4.72 27.17
C VAL A 477 28.43 3.72 27.26
N PRO A 478 27.17 4.16 27.04
CA PRO A 478 26.03 3.28 27.18
C PRO A 478 26.02 2.24 26.06
N TYR A 479 25.47 1.05 26.35
CA TYR A 479 25.23 0.00 25.37
C TYR A 479 26.46 -0.51 24.58
N ALA A 480 27.67 -0.30 25.11
CA ALA A 480 28.87 -0.96 24.62
C ALA A 480 28.73 -2.49 24.73
N ALA A 481 29.07 -3.21 23.66
CA ALA A 481 29.06 -4.68 23.65
C ALA A 481 30.37 -5.21 24.25
N VAL A 482 30.27 -6.16 25.18
CA VAL A 482 31.38 -6.82 25.88
C VAL A 482 31.35 -8.30 25.52
N VAL A 483 32.17 -8.71 24.55
CA VAL A 483 32.12 -10.04 23.93
C VAL A 483 33.42 -10.82 24.15
N LEU A 484 33.36 -12.15 24.07
CA LEU A 484 34.56 -12.99 24.03
C LEU A 484 35.06 -13.05 22.58
N PRO A 485 36.38 -13.10 22.32
CA PRO A 485 36.93 -13.32 20.97
C PRO A 485 36.55 -14.70 20.40
N GLY A 486 35.39 -14.77 19.73
CA GLY A 486 34.81 -15.99 19.19
C GLY A 486 33.29 -15.84 18.93
N PRO A 487 32.63 -16.85 18.36
CA PRO A 487 31.20 -16.76 18.06
C PRO A 487 30.32 -16.87 19.32
N GLY A 488 29.47 -15.86 19.55
CA GLY A 488 28.21 -16.03 20.28
C GLY A 488 28.25 -16.00 21.82
N GLN A 489 29.26 -15.39 22.45
CA GLN A 489 29.27 -15.20 23.92
C GLN A 489 29.66 -13.76 24.29
N GLY A 490 28.88 -13.13 25.17
CA GLY A 490 29.07 -11.74 25.60
C GLY A 490 27.87 -11.18 26.36
N THR A 491 27.92 -9.87 26.64
CA THR A 491 26.86 -9.07 27.26
C THR A 491 26.88 -7.64 26.70
N THR A 492 25.91 -6.81 27.06
CA THR A 492 25.83 -5.40 26.65
C THR A 492 25.73 -4.52 27.89
N ALA A 493 26.41 -3.38 27.88
CA ALA A 493 26.39 -2.40 28.97
C ALA A 493 25.03 -1.68 29.10
N ASP A 494 24.68 -1.25 30.31
CA ASP A 494 23.48 -0.46 30.58
C ASP A 494 23.63 1.02 30.16
N ALA A 495 22.59 1.83 30.40
CA ALA A 495 22.61 3.28 30.13
C ALA A 495 23.65 4.08 30.94
N LYS A 496 24.29 3.45 31.93
CA LYS A 496 25.35 3.99 32.80
C LYS A 496 26.68 3.28 32.55
N GLY A 497 26.81 2.56 31.43
CA GLY A 497 28.00 1.84 30.99
C GLY A 497 28.26 0.53 31.74
N ARG A 498 27.42 0.11 32.70
CA ARG A 498 27.68 -1.06 33.55
C ARG A 498 27.30 -2.37 32.87
N PHE A 499 28.13 -3.39 33.05
CA PHE A 499 27.89 -4.73 32.54
C PHE A 499 28.14 -5.81 33.60
N ALA A 500 27.57 -6.98 33.38
CA ALA A 500 27.83 -8.20 34.14
C ALA A 500 27.91 -9.39 33.16
N LEU A 501 28.95 -10.21 33.30
CA LEU A 501 29.24 -11.35 32.42
C LEU A 501 29.77 -12.53 33.22
N ALA A 502 29.16 -13.70 33.05
CA ALA A 502 29.59 -14.94 33.69
C ALA A 502 30.77 -15.56 32.91
N LEU A 503 31.95 -15.65 33.52
CA LEU A 503 33.20 -16.06 32.88
C LEU A 503 33.92 -17.19 33.65
N PRO A 504 34.51 -18.17 32.95
CA PRO A 504 35.38 -19.18 33.54
C PRO A 504 36.81 -18.64 33.68
N GLY A 505 37.17 -18.19 34.88
CA GLY A 505 38.52 -17.68 35.17
C GLY A 505 38.86 -16.35 34.47
N PRO A 506 40.16 -16.05 34.24
CA PRO A 506 40.62 -14.86 33.52
C PRO A 506 40.51 -15.07 32.00
N THR A 507 39.43 -14.58 31.39
CA THR A 507 39.08 -14.76 29.97
C THR A 507 39.41 -13.51 29.17
N LYS A 508 39.79 -13.63 27.88
CA LYS A 508 39.89 -12.47 26.99
C LYS A 508 38.52 -11.90 26.64
N LEU A 509 38.43 -10.58 26.55
CA LEU A 509 37.25 -9.80 26.19
C LEU A 509 37.62 -8.77 25.12
N GLN A 510 36.71 -8.57 24.17
CA GLN A 510 36.65 -7.44 23.25
C GLN A 510 35.49 -6.53 23.68
N VAL A 511 35.71 -5.21 23.71
CA VAL A 511 34.68 -4.23 24.02
C VAL A 511 34.56 -3.21 22.90
N THR A 512 33.34 -3.00 22.42
CA THR A 512 33.06 -2.15 21.25
C THR A 512 31.89 -1.20 21.49
N SER A 513 31.95 -0.01 20.91
CA SER A 513 30.82 0.94 20.87
C SER A 513 30.96 1.89 19.69
N LEU A 514 29.84 2.47 19.25
CA LEU A 514 29.79 3.34 18.07
C LEU A 514 30.60 4.63 18.31
N GLY A 515 31.59 4.90 17.46
CA GLY A 515 32.49 6.05 17.57
C GLY A 515 33.74 5.80 18.42
N TYR A 516 34.00 4.56 18.84
CA TYR A 516 35.16 4.17 19.65
C TYR A 516 35.98 3.05 19.02
N GLU A 517 37.25 2.95 19.40
CA GLU A 517 38.12 1.84 19.04
C GLU A 517 37.76 0.56 19.80
N VAL A 518 38.13 -0.60 19.25
CA VAL A 518 37.92 -1.90 19.89
C VAL A 518 38.97 -2.10 20.99
N ALA A 519 38.53 -2.20 22.26
CA ALA A 519 39.42 -2.51 23.36
C ALA A 519 39.51 -4.02 23.61
N GLU A 520 40.73 -4.58 23.58
CA GLU A 520 40.99 -5.95 24.03
C GLU A 520 41.59 -5.95 25.45
N LEU A 521 41.07 -6.81 26.33
CA LEU A 521 41.55 -6.95 27.71
C LEU A 521 41.29 -8.35 28.29
N GLN A 522 41.93 -8.67 29.41
CA GLN A 522 41.67 -9.90 30.18
C GLN A 522 40.74 -9.58 31.35
N SER A 523 39.81 -10.48 31.67
CA SER A 523 38.96 -10.36 32.87
C SER A 523 39.77 -10.65 34.16
N PRO A 524 39.41 -10.01 35.30
CA PRO A 524 40.21 -10.05 36.53
C PRO A 524 40.25 -11.43 37.18
N LEU A 525 41.25 -11.63 38.04
CA LEU A 525 41.46 -12.89 38.78
C LEU A 525 40.57 -13.06 40.01
N GLY A 526 40.01 -11.97 40.56
CA GLY A 526 39.09 -11.94 41.70
C GLY A 526 37.73 -11.32 41.37
N ASN A 527 37.00 -10.89 42.42
CA ASN A 527 35.67 -10.26 42.32
C ASN A 527 35.75 -8.73 42.11
N GLU A 528 36.76 -8.27 41.36
CA GLU A 528 37.05 -6.84 41.15
C GLU A 528 36.19 -6.25 40.01
N GLU A 529 35.78 -4.97 40.14
CA GLU A 529 34.93 -4.31 39.13
C GLU A 529 35.77 -3.76 37.97
N LEU A 530 35.56 -4.32 36.78
CA LEU A 530 36.37 -4.11 35.59
C LEU A 530 36.02 -2.78 34.89
N THR A 531 36.81 -1.74 35.12
CA THR A 531 36.67 -0.46 34.40
C THR A 531 37.34 -0.55 33.03
N VAL A 532 36.57 -0.42 31.96
CA VAL A 532 37.03 -0.41 30.56
C VAL A 532 37.00 1.03 30.06
N LEU A 533 38.13 1.51 29.54
CA LEU A 533 38.24 2.85 28.95
C LEU A 533 38.33 2.73 27.44
N LEU A 534 37.27 3.10 26.73
CA LEU A 534 37.25 3.11 25.26
C LEU A 534 37.86 4.40 24.72
N VAL A 535 38.77 4.28 23.75
CA VAL A 535 39.38 5.41 23.05
C VAL A 535 38.37 5.92 22.00
N PRO A 536 37.98 7.21 22.00
CA PRO A 536 37.17 7.76 20.91
C PRO A 536 37.93 7.67 19.58
N ALA A 537 37.32 7.08 18.56
CA ALA A 537 37.98 6.74 17.30
C ALA A 537 38.14 7.96 16.39
N ALA A 538 39.11 8.81 16.72
CA ALA A 538 39.54 9.93 15.89
C ALA A 538 40.44 9.42 14.74
N TYR A 539 39.82 8.83 13.71
CA TYR A 539 40.53 8.29 12.55
C TYR A 539 41.33 9.37 11.80
N ALA A 540 42.61 9.48 12.12
CA ALA A 540 43.60 10.04 11.22
C ALA A 540 43.71 9.12 9.98
N LEU A 541 43.92 9.72 8.81
CA LEU A 541 44.06 8.98 7.55
C LEU A 541 45.48 8.40 7.46
N ASP A 542 45.61 7.07 7.49
CA ASP A 542 46.82 6.41 7.01
C ASP A 542 46.94 6.60 5.48
N GLU A 543 48.15 6.92 5.02
CA GLU A 543 48.41 7.28 3.63
C GLU A 543 48.34 6.05 2.70
N VAL A 544 47.19 5.88 2.03
CA VAL A 544 47.00 4.82 1.03
C VAL A 544 47.90 5.08 -0.18
N ARG A 545 48.83 4.16 -0.45
CA ARG A 545 49.62 4.17 -1.70
C ARG A 545 48.70 4.00 -2.91
N VAL A 546 48.44 5.11 -3.60
CA VAL A 546 47.56 5.16 -4.77
C VAL A 546 48.19 4.40 -5.95
N ALA A 547 47.50 3.38 -6.43
CA ALA A 547 47.70 2.79 -7.74
C ALA A 547 46.35 2.77 -8.46
N SER A 548 46.24 3.58 -9.52
CA SER A 548 45.00 4.00 -10.20
C SER A 548 44.02 4.81 -9.33
N ALA A 549 43.09 5.53 -9.97
CA ALA A 549 42.10 6.35 -9.29
C ALA A 549 41.06 5.47 -8.56
N PRO A 550 40.55 5.89 -7.38
CA PRO A 550 39.54 5.11 -6.66
C PRO A 550 38.28 4.93 -7.51
N PRO A 551 37.70 3.71 -7.58
CA PRO A 551 36.54 3.44 -8.41
C PRO A 551 35.31 4.23 -7.93
N ASP A 552 34.61 4.86 -8.88
CA ASP A 552 33.42 5.69 -8.63
C ASP A 552 32.33 4.90 -7.87
N PRO A 553 31.88 5.35 -6.68
CA PRO A 553 30.84 4.66 -5.91
C PRO A 553 29.50 4.58 -6.65
N VAL A 554 29.18 5.53 -7.54
CA VAL A 554 27.97 5.48 -8.37
C VAL A 554 28.09 4.38 -9.42
N ALA A 555 29.23 4.26 -10.10
CA ALA A 555 29.53 3.15 -11.02
C ALA A 555 29.56 1.79 -10.31
N ILE A 556 30.08 1.69 -9.08
CA ILE A 556 30.03 0.45 -8.29
C ILE A 556 28.56 0.07 -8.03
N LEU A 557 27.73 0.96 -7.47
CA LEU A 557 26.33 0.62 -7.16
C LEU A 557 25.49 0.39 -8.43
N ARG A 558 25.74 1.12 -9.53
CA ARG A 558 25.16 0.84 -10.85
C ARG A 558 25.53 -0.56 -11.34
N ASN A 559 26.77 -1.00 -11.12
CA ASN A 559 27.21 -2.37 -11.43
C ASN A 559 26.61 -3.42 -10.48
N VAL A 560 26.40 -3.13 -9.19
CA VAL A 560 25.62 -4.00 -8.29
C VAL A 560 24.24 -4.24 -8.90
N ILE A 561 23.50 -3.16 -9.17
CA ILE A 561 22.12 -3.21 -9.69
C ILE A 561 22.05 -3.98 -11.01
N LYS A 562 22.98 -3.70 -11.94
CA LYS A 562 23.10 -4.43 -13.22
C LYS A 562 23.33 -5.94 -13.02
N ASN A 563 24.07 -6.34 -11.99
CA ASN A 563 24.37 -7.74 -11.71
C ASN A 563 23.37 -8.42 -10.75
N ILE A 564 22.33 -7.74 -10.24
CA ILE A 564 21.32 -8.38 -9.37
C ILE A 564 20.72 -9.66 -10.02
N PRO A 565 20.31 -9.67 -11.31
CA PRO A 565 19.78 -10.86 -11.97
C PRO A 565 20.78 -12.01 -12.17
N LEU A 566 22.08 -11.75 -11.98
CA LEU A 566 23.17 -12.74 -12.06
C LEU A 566 23.60 -13.24 -10.68
N ASN A 567 23.62 -12.34 -9.68
CA ASN A 567 24.09 -12.64 -8.34
C ASN A 567 23.00 -13.23 -7.43
N TYR A 568 21.74 -12.78 -7.53
CA TYR A 568 20.66 -13.14 -6.61
C TYR A 568 19.60 -13.98 -7.30
N GLU A 569 18.82 -14.73 -6.52
CA GLU A 569 17.75 -15.57 -7.07
C GLU A 569 16.58 -14.72 -7.62
N GLN A 570 16.17 -15.05 -8.85
CA GLN A 570 15.07 -14.40 -9.56
C GLN A 570 13.84 -15.33 -9.69
N GLN A 571 14.03 -16.65 -9.58
CA GLN A 571 12.96 -17.63 -9.59
C GLN A 571 12.28 -17.74 -8.21
N ALA A 572 11.17 -18.46 -8.13
CA ALA A 572 10.50 -18.73 -6.86
C ALA A 572 11.32 -19.71 -6.01
N TYR A 573 11.50 -19.40 -4.73
CA TYR A 573 12.23 -20.26 -3.78
C TYR A 573 11.57 -20.25 -2.40
N ALA A 574 11.96 -21.20 -1.55
CA ALA A 574 11.57 -21.22 -0.15
C ALA A 574 12.78 -21.34 0.78
N THR A 575 12.63 -20.79 1.98
CA THR A 575 13.63 -20.82 3.05
C THR A 575 12.94 -21.09 4.38
N GLU A 576 13.56 -21.93 5.19
CA GLU A 576 13.31 -21.98 6.62
C GLU A 576 13.83 -20.67 7.23
N VAL A 577 13.07 -20.08 8.14
CA VAL A 577 13.41 -18.86 8.87
C VAL A 577 13.21 -19.11 10.35
N TYR A 578 14.31 -19.10 11.11
CA TYR A 578 14.25 -18.97 12.57
C TYR A 578 14.18 -17.48 12.91
N GLN A 579 13.21 -17.10 13.74
CA GLN A 579 13.09 -15.75 14.29
C GLN A 579 13.13 -15.80 15.81
N HIS A 580 14.00 -15.01 16.43
CA HIS A 580 13.90 -14.62 17.84
C HIS A 580 13.50 -13.15 17.91
N ARG A 581 12.40 -12.83 18.62
CA ARG A 581 11.88 -11.46 18.72
C ARG A 581 11.65 -11.09 20.19
N ARG A 582 12.19 -9.94 20.59
CA ARG A 582 12.04 -9.34 21.93
C ARG A 582 11.48 -7.93 21.81
N ALA A 583 10.62 -7.52 22.73
CA ALA A 583 10.22 -6.12 22.86
C ALA A 583 10.01 -5.71 24.32
N SER A 584 10.48 -4.52 24.68
CA SER A 584 10.42 -3.95 26.03
C SER A 584 9.74 -2.57 26.02
N ASN A 585 9.16 -2.18 27.16
CA ASN A 585 8.71 -0.81 27.42
C ASN A 585 9.37 -0.32 28.72
N PHE A 586 10.24 0.69 28.63
CA PHE A 586 11.27 0.98 29.63
C PHE A 586 12.07 -0.30 29.96
N ASP A 587 12.56 -0.43 31.19
CA ASP A 587 13.32 -1.62 31.64
C ASP A 587 12.46 -2.89 31.80
N THR A 588 11.18 -2.87 31.37
CA THR A 588 10.26 -4.01 31.46
C THR A 588 10.18 -4.74 30.12
N LEU A 589 10.63 -6.00 30.07
CA LEU A 589 10.37 -6.90 28.94
C LEU A 589 8.85 -7.16 28.81
N ARG A 590 8.28 -6.87 27.63
CA ARG A 590 6.82 -6.96 27.35
C ARG A 590 6.44 -8.12 26.44
N TYR A 591 7.38 -8.58 25.63
CA TYR A 591 7.17 -9.71 24.73
C TYR A 591 8.49 -10.39 24.43
N GLU A 592 8.50 -11.73 24.44
CA GLU A 592 9.61 -12.51 23.92
C GLU A 592 9.11 -13.83 23.34
N ALA A 593 9.54 -14.14 22.12
CA ALA A 593 9.17 -15.38 21.44
C ALA A 593 10.23 -15.85 20.42
N GLU A 594 10.22 -17.16 20.18
CA GLU A 594 10.88 -17.82 19.07
C GLU A 594 9.83 -18.34 18.08
N THR A 595 10.15 -18.32 16.79
CA THR A 595 9.43 -19.08 15.76
C THR A 595 10.41 -19.78 14.82
N VAL A 596 9.95 -20.88 14.22
CA VAL A 596 10.52 -21.44 12.99
C VAL A 596 9.40 -21.45 11.96
N SER A 597 9.66 -20.85 10.81
CA SER A 597 8.66 -20.60 9.77
C SER A 597 9.20 -21.00 8.39
N TRP A 598 8.30 -21.25 7.44
CA TRP A 598 8.64 -21.38 6.03
C TRP A 598 8.26 -20.10 5.30
N LEU A 599 9.25 -19.45 4.68
CA LEU A 599 9.06 -18.27 3.85
C LEU A 599 9.16 -18.67 2.38
N ARG A 600 8.12 -18.42 1.58
CA ARG A 600 8.11 -18.64 0.11
C ARG A 600 8.15 -17.29 -0.59
N VAL A 601 9.20 -17.06 -1.37
CA VAL A 601 9.41 -15.83 -2.16
C VAL A 601 9.02 -16.11 -3.61
N PRO A 602 8.07 -15.35 -4.22
CA PRO A 602 7.67 -15.58 -5.60
C PRO A 602 8.72 -15.08 -6.61
N ALA A 603 8.68 -15.62 -7.82
CA ALA A 603 9.59 -15.22 -8.90
C ALA A 603 9.42 -13.74 -9.25
N GLY A 604 10.53 -13.02 -9.39
CA GLY A 604 10.54 -11.59 -9.72
C GLY A 604 10.14 -10.62 -8.59
N ASP A 605 9.85 -11.09 -7.38
CA ASP A 605 9.48 -10.22 -6.24
C ASP A 605 10.57 -9.19 -5.89
N ARG A 606 10.13 -7.95 -5.59
CA ARG A 606 10.93 -6.75 -5.30
C ARG A 606 10.27 -5.76 -4.31
N HIS A 607 9.22 -6.16 -3.58
CA HIS A 607 8.38 -5.19 -2.85
C HIS A 607 8.85 -5.02 -1.38
N PHE A 608 9.05 -3.78 -0.92
CA PHE A 608 9.56 -3.49 0.44
C PHE A 608 8.52 -3.76 1.52
N THR A 609 7.31 -3.24 1.31
CA THR A 609 6.21 -3.20 2.31
C THR A 609 4.82 -3.49 1.71
N ARG A 610 4.77 -3.95 0.45
CA ARG A 610 3.54 -4.27 -0.32
C ARG A 610 2.63 -3.07 -0.65
N GLY A 611 3.21 -1.88 -0.75
CA GLY A 611 2.53 -0.62 -1.11
C GLY A 611 1.67 -0.03 0.00
N PHE A 612 1.05 1.13 -0.28
CA PHE A 612 0.23 1.89 0.68
C PHE A 612 -0.98 1.12 1.24
N LEU A 613 -1.42 0.05 0.55
CA LEU A 613 -2.57 -0.77 0.93
C LEU A 613 -2.25 -2.24 1.26
N ILE A 614 -0.98 -2.66 1.20
CA ILE A 614 -0.53 -4.02 1.56
C ILE A 614 -1.23 -5.14 0.74
N GLN A 615 -1.47 -4.92 -0.56
CA GLN A 615 -2.27 -5.85 -1.42
C GLN A 615 -1.46 -6.62 -2.47
N GLU A 616 -0.20 -6.26 -2.73
CA GLU A 616 0.65 -6.88 -3.76
C GLU A 616 0.95 -8.38 -3.49
N PRO A 617 1.30 -9.20 -4.51
CA PRO A 617 1.54 -10.64 -4.35
C PRO A 617 2.53 -10.96 -3.22
N ALA A 618 2.07 -11.66 -2.19
CA ALA A 618 2.81 -11.76 -0.94
C ALA A 618 3.93 -12.80 -0.98
N VAL A 619 5.10 -12.42 -0.46
CA VAL A 619 6.02 -13.37 0.19
C VAL A 619 5.23 -14.06 1.31
N HIS A 620 5.06 -15.38 1.21
CA HIS A 620 4.21 -16.13 2.13
C HIS A 620 5.00 -16.66 3.32
N LEU A 621 4.59 -16.31 4.54
CA LEU A 621 5.19 -16.77 5.79
C LEU A 621 4.26 -17.76 6.50
N GLU A 622 4.66 -19.03 6.57
CA GLU A 622 3.91 -20.12 7.19
C GLU A 622 4.62 -20.57 8.48
N VAL A 623 4.13 -20.15 9.65
CA VAL A 623 4.75 -20.47 10.95
C VAL A 623 4.59 -21.96 11.25
N GLN A 624 5.70 -22.69 11.35
CA GLN A 624 5.72 -24.14 11.59
C GLN A 624 5.80 -24.48 13.08
N GLN A 625 6.60 -23.72 13.84
CA GLN A 625 6.81 -23.90 15.28
C GLN A 625 6.84 -22.53 15.96
N ARG A 626 6.29 -22.45 17.18
CA ARG A 626 6.26 -21.23 18.00
C ARG A 626 6.57 -21.58 19.45
N HIS A 627 7.27 -20.68 20.13
CA HIS A 627 7.54 -20.72 21.57
C HIS A 627 7.44 -19.28 22.10
N VAL A 628 6.51 -19.02 23.01
CA VAL A 628 6.34 -17.70 23.62
C VAL A 628 6.91 -17.79 25.04
N LEU A 629 7.99 -17.06 25.29
CA LEU A 629 8.71 -17.03 26.56
C LEU A 629 8.11 -15.99 27.51
N VAL A 630 7.78 -14.80 26.97
CA VAL A 630 7.04 -13.75 27.68
C VAL A 630 5.80 -13.40 26.86
N PRO A 631 4.58 -13.72 27.33
CA PRO A 631 3.35 -13.41 26.62
C PRO A 631 3.08 -11.90 26.66
N GLY A 632 2.60 -11.38 25.52
CA GLY A 632 2.22 -9.99 25.39
C GLY A 632 0.98 -9.63 26.21
N GLN A 633 0.94 -8.40 26.73
CA GLN A 633 -0.26 -7.84 27.34
C GLN A 633 -1.16 -7.16 26.29
N ASN A 634 -2.45 -7.05 26.60
CA ASN A 634 -3.51 -6.69 25.65
C ASN A 634 -3.19 -5.41 24.84
N GLY A 635 -3.23 -5.52 23.51
CA GLY A 635 -3.10 -4.40 22.58
C GLY A 635 -1.68 -3.85 22.38
N GLU A 636 -0.83 -3.83 23.42
CA GLU A 636 0.52 -3.21 23.37
C GLU A 636 1.40 -3.76 22.22
N LEU A 637 1.21 -5.03 21.83
CA LEU A 637 2.04 -5.67 20.80
C LEU A 637 2.02 -4.97 19.43
N GLY A 638 0.86 -4.47 18.98
CA GLY A 638 0.80 -3.82 17.66
C GLY A 638 1.71 -2.60 17.56
N THR A 639 1.83 -1.87 18.68
CA THR A 639 2.61 -0.64 18.79
C THR A 639 4.07 -0.89 19.20
N LEU A 640 4.33 -1.95 19.97
CA LEU A 640 5.68 -2.45 20.29
C LEU A 640 6.39 -3.08 19.08
N LEU A 641 5.62 -3.68 18.16
CA LEU A 641 6.12 -4.55 17.10
C LEU A 641 5.91 -4.00 15.68
N VAL A 642 5.68 -2.68 15.53
CA VAL A 642 5.62 -1.99 14.23
C VAL A 642 6.74 -2.49 13.31
N ASP A 643 6.40 -2.81 12.06
CA ASP A 643 7.29 -3.50 11.11
C ASP A 643 8.39 -2.59 10.55
N ALA A 644 9.30 -2.24 11.45
CA ALA A 644 10.65 -1.77 11.17
C ALA A 644 11.33 -2.66 10.11
N PRO A 645 12.03 -2.06 9.11
CA PRO A 645 12.85 -2.82 8.16
C PRO A 645 13.76 -3.84 8.86
N GLY A 646 13.74 -5.09 8.37
CA GLY A 646 14.45 -6.21 9.00
C GLY A 646 13.79 -6.86 10.22
N ALA A 647 12.69 -6.33 10.75
CA ALA A 647 11.94 -6.97 11.83
C ALA A 647 10.87 -7.98 11.35
N SER A 648 10.42 -7.86 10.10
CA SER A 648 9.58 -8.87 9.44
C SER A 648 10.41 -9.78 8.52
N PRO A 649 10.21 -11.11 8.56
CA PRO A 649 10.78 -12.05 7.58
C PRO A 649 10.50 -11.68 6.11
N THR A 650 9.38 -11.00 5.83
CA THR A 650 8.99 -10.63 4.45
C THR A 650 9.71 -9.38 3.92
N ALA A 651 10.33 -8.59 4.81
CA ALA A 651 11.02 -7.32 4.48
C ALA A 651 12.52 -7.38 4.85
N ALA A 652 13.09 -8.57 4.86
CA ALA A 652 14.44 -8.84 5.37
C ALA A 652 15.56 -8.82 4.30
N ASP A 653 15.23 -8.75 3.01
CA ASP A 653 16.17 -8.79 1.88
C ASP A 653 16.25 -7.42 1.16
N PRO A 654 17.05 -6.46 1.66
CA PRO A 654 17.11 -5.10 1.10
C PRO A 654 17.66 -5.04 -0.32
N VAL A 655 18.53 -5.97 -0.77
CA VAL A 655 19.00 -6.01 -2.17
C VAL A 655 17.85 -6.34 -3.13
N ARG A 656 16.85 -7.09 -2.67
CA ARG A 656 15.63 -7.36 -3.42
C ARG A 656 14.68 -6.17 -3.46
N SER A 657 14.53 -5.44 -2.36
CA SER A 657 13.37 -4.57 -2.14
C SER A 657 13.63 -3.12 -1.73
N SER A 658 14.84 -2.73 -1.32
CA SER A 658 15.12 -1.32 -1.00
C SER A 658 15.21 -0.48 -2.29
N PRO A 659 14.61 0.73 -2.32
CA PRO A 659 14.74 1.65 -3.46
C PRO A 659 16.19 2.05 -3.80
N LEU A 660 17.15 1.84 -2.89
CA LEU A 660 18.60 1.99 -3.11
C LEU A 660 19.11 1.14 -4.28
N PHE A 661 18.47 0.00 -4.55
CA PHE A 661 18.87 -0.94 -5.61
C PHE A 661 18.08 -0.78 -6.91
N VAL A 662 17.39 0.35 -7.08
CA VAL A 662 16.67 0.73 -8.30
C VAL A 662 17.47 1.77 -9.08
N ALA A 663 17.77 1.50 -10.36
CA ALA A 663 18.71 2.30 -11.15
C ALA A 663 18.35 3.79 -11.27
N ARG A 664 17.06 4.14 -11.46
CA ARG A 664 16.60 5.54 -11.52
C ARG A 664 16.77 6.29 -10.20
N ASN A 665 16.69 5.58 -9.06
CA ASN A 665 16.77 6.17 -7.74
C ASN A 665 18.20 6.56 -7.32
N LEU A 666 19.24 6.15 -8.06
CA LEU A 666 20.63 6.53 -7.74
C LEU A 666 20.82 8.06 -7.64
N ARG A 667 20.03 8.86 -8.36
CA ARG A 667 20.06 10.34 -8.27
C ARG A 667 19.59 10.88 -6.90
N LYS A 668 18.84 10.10 -6.13
CA LYS A 668 18.26 10.46 -4.82
C LYS A 668 19.22 10.21 -3.64
N PHE A 669 20.40 9.62 -3.88
CA PHE A 669 21.40 9.32 -2.84
C PHE A 669 22.70 10.11 -3.03
N THR A 670 23.38 10.37 -1.91
CA THR A 670 24.81 10.67 -1.87
C THR A 670 25.55 9.38 -1.56
N LEU A 671 26.50 8.98 -2.41
CA LEU A 671 27.26 7.74 -2.29
C LEU A 671 28.75 8.06 -2.11
N ARG A 672 29.45 7.32 -1.23
CA ARG A 672 30.89 7.46 -0.98
C ARG A 672 31.56 6.11 -0.87
N LEU A 673 32.74 5.95 -1.47
CA LEU A 673 33.63 4.83 -1.19
C LEU A 673 34.39 5.13 0.11
N ASP A 674 34.01 4.47 1.21
CA ASP A 674 34.66 4.61 2.53
C ASP A 674 36.08 4.01 2.53
N SER A 675 36.23 2.81 1.93
CA SER A 675 37.52 2.10 1.85
C SER A 675 37.46 0.95 0.85
N VAL A 676 38.64 0.44 0.46
CA VAL A 676 38.79 -0.84 -0.25
C VAL A 676 39.55 -1.78 0.68
N ARG A 677 38.98 -2.95 0.99
CA ARG A 677 39.53 -3.90 1.97
C ARG A 677 39.88 -5.23 1.31
N GLN A 678 41.01 -5.83 1.68
CA GLN A 678 41.33 -7.22 1.31
C GLN A 678 40.89 -8.19 2.42
N ARG A 679 40.29 -9.31 2.04
CA ARG A 679 39.92 -10.41 2.94
C ARG A 679 40.35 -11.74 2.32
N GLY A 680 41.60 -12.13 2.59
CA GLY A 680 42.26 -13.20 1.83
C GLY A 680 42.45 -12.75 0.39
N GLU A 681 42.01 -13.57 -0.57
CA GLU A 681 42.03 -13.26 -2.01
C GLU A 681 40.87 -12.35 -2.46
N GLU A 682 39.89 -12.04 -1.58
CA GLU A 682 38.71 -11.28 -1.94
C GLU A 682 38.82 -9.79 -1.58
N THR A 683 38.79 -8.94 -2.60
CA THR A 683 38.71 -7.49 -2.43
C THR A 683 37.24 -7.03 -2.28
N LEU A 684 36.97 -6.23 -1.26
CA LEU A 684 35.66 -5.67 -0.93
C LEU A 684 35.71 -4.14 -1.01
N TYR A 685 34.80 -3.54 -1.78
CA TYR A 685 34.48 -2.12 -1.69
C TYR A 685 33.55 -1.89 -0.50
N VAL A 686 33.86 -0.89 0.32
CA VAL A 686 33.01 -0.43 1.42
C VAL A 686 32.37 0.88 0.98
N LEU A 687 31.07 0.86 0.68
CA LEU A 687 30.31 2.04 0.26
C LEU A 687 29.47 2.55 1.43
N SER A 688 29.46 3.84 1.70
CA SER A 688 28.39 4.47 2.48
C SER A 688 27.39 5.18 1.57
N PHE A 689 26.13 5.26 2.02
CA PHE A 689 25.04 5.95 1.34
C PHE A 689 24.25 6.82 2.33
N VAL A 690 23.72 7.94 1.84
CA VAL A 690 22.77 8.81 2.56
C VAL A 690 21.70 9.24 1.57
N ALA A 691 20.42 9.09 1.89
CA ALA A 691 19.34 9.67 1.09
C ALA A 691 19.40 11.20 1.16
N LYS A 692 19.34 11.90 0.02
CA LYS A 692 19.39 13.37 -0.03
C LYS A 692 18.17 13.99 0.64
N HIS A 693 17.02 13.37 0.39
CA HIS A 693 15.75 13.57 1.07
C HIS A 693 15.25 12.18 1.46
N ALA A 694 14.71 12.03 2.67
CA ALA A 694 14.16 10.76 3.14
C ALA A 694 12.64 10.77 2.90
N ASP A 695 12.19 9.90 1.99
CA ASP A 695 10.79 9.79 1.55
C ASP A 695 10.48 8.34 1.13
N HIS A 696 9.28 8.08 0.61
CA HIS A 696 8.91 6.73 0.19
C HIS A 696 9.64 6.24 -1.08
N ARG A 697 10.09 7.14 -1.98
CA ARG A 697 10.79 6.82 -3.25
C ARG A 697 12.28 6.54 -3.06
N SER A 698 12.89 7.08 -2.02
CA SER A 698 14.29 6.88 -1.62
C SER A 698 14.43 5.78 -0.57
N THR A 699 13.47 5.64 0.35
CA THR A 699 13.61 4.74 1.50
C THR A 699 12.75 3.48 1.39
N GLY A 700 11.49 3.60 0.95
CA GLY A 700 10.51 2.50 0.86
C GLY A 700 9.40 2.52 1.91
N ILE A 701 9.41 3.49 2.84
CA ILE A 701 8.28 3.78 3.74
C ILE A 701 8.01 5.28 3.85
N TYR A 702 6.77 5.63 4.22
CA TYR A 702 6.36 6.99 4.52
C TYR A 702 6.87 7.45 5.89
N LEU A 703 6.95 8.78 6.10
CA LEU A 703 7.36 9.42 7.35
C LEU A 703 8.78 9.09 7.83
N ALA A 704 9.68 8.64 6.93
CA ALA A 704 11.11 8.67 7.19
C ALA A 704 11.63 10.12 7.21
N GLY A 705 12.56 10.42 8.11
CA GLY A 705 13.28 11.71 8.20
C GLY A 705 14.79 11.59 7.97
N ASP A 706 15.32 10.36 8.01
CA ASP A 706 16.70 10.02 7.65
C ASP A 706 16.78 8.55 7.22
N TYR A 707 17.57 8.26 6.18
CA TYR A 707 17.92 6.92 5.72
C TYR A 707 19.35 6.93 5.20
N GLN A 708 20.23 6.23 5.91
CA GLN A 708 21.66 6.17 5.61
C GLN A 708 22.25 4.82 6.03
N GLY A 709 23.39 4.45 5.47
CA GLY A 709 23.97 3.14 5.75
C GLY A 709 25.27 2.84 5.01
N ARG A 710 25.63 1.57 5.00
CA ARG A 710 26.84 1.03 4.36
C ARG A 710 26.57 -0.32 3.70
N LEU A 711 27.28 -0.56 2.60
CA LEU A 711 27.35 -1.82 1.88
C LEU A 711 28.79 -2.34 1.89
N LEU A 712 28.97 -3.66 2.01
CA LEU A 712 30.20 -4.31 1.56
C LEU A 712 29.91 -5.04 0.24
N VAL A 713 30.55 -4.57 -0.83
CA VAL A 713 30.37 -5.05 -2.20
C VAL A 713 31.64 -5.76 -2.67
N ARG A 714 31.49 -6.96 -3.20
CA ARG A 714 32.61 -7.75 -3.75
C ARG A 714 33.08 -7.18 -5.08
N SER A 715 34.40 -7.00 -5.26
CA SER A 715 34.94 -6.36 -6.47
C SER A 715 34.76 -7.17 -7.76
N ARG A 716 34.89 -8.51 -7.68
CA ARG A 716 34.93 -9.39 -8.86
C ARG A 716 33.57 -9.60 -9.54
N ASP A 717 32.50 -9.56 -8.77
CA ASP A 717 31.14 -9.96 -9.17
C ASP A 717 30.07 -8.92 -8.78
N TYR A 718 30.41 -7.84 -8.07
CA TYR A 718 29.49 -6.80 -7.60
C TYR A 718 28.31 -7.33 -6.74
N ALA A 719 28.50 -8.47 -6.07
CA ALA A 719 27.54 -8.95 -5.08
C ALA A 719 27.74 -8.22 -3.73
N VAL A 720 26.66 -7.71 -3.15
CA VAL A 720 26.58 -7.23 -1.77
C VAL A 720 26.66 -8.45 -0.84
N VAL A 721 27.65 -8.48 0.05
CA VAL A 721 27.78 -9.51 1.09
C VAL A 721 27.26 -9.07 2.45
N HIS A 722 27.15 -7.76 2.66
CA HIS A 722 26.65 -7.17 3.89
C HIS A 722 26.00 -5.82 3.58
N TYR A 723 24.87 -5.55 4.24
CA TYR A 723 24.14 -4.29 4.25
C TYR A 723 23.92 -3.90 5.71
N GLU A 724 24.20 -2.65 6.07
CA GLU A 724 23.75 -2.04 7.32
C GLU A 724 23.08 -0.70 7.00
N ALA A 725 21.96 -0.38 7.66
CA ALA A 725 21.28 0.91 7.49
C ALA A 725 20.64 1.39 8.79
N LEU A 726 20.75 2.70 9.04
CA LEU A 726 20.00 3.45 10.03
C LEU A 726 18.83 4.17 9.36
N TRP A 727 17.71 4.10 10.05
CA TRP A 727 16.45 4.79 9.76
C TRP A 727 16.09 5.69 10.93
N GLN A 728 15.60 6.89 10.63
CA GLN A 728 14.95 7.74 11.63
C GLN A 728 13.60 8.22 11.11
N VAL A 729 12.60 8.34 11.98
CA VAL A 729 11.25 8.82 11.65
C VAL A 729 11.24 10.35 11.68
N ASP A 730 10.56 10.98 10.72
CA ASP A 730 10.23 12.41 10.82
C ASP A 730 9.20 12.62 11.94
N THR A 731 9.71 12.97 13.12
CA THR A 731 8.89 13.24 14.29
C THR A 731 8.07 14.52 14.14
N ALA A 732 8.39 15.44 13.23
CA ALA A 732 7.57 16.62 12.98
C ALA A 732 6.31 16.24 12.17
N ALA A 733 6.49 15.59 11.01
CA ALA A 733 5.37 15.14 10.17
C ALA A 733 4.50 14.10 10.89
N PHE A 734 5.11 13.07 11.51
CA PHE A 734 4.38 12.04 12.27
C PHE A 734 3.51 12.67 13.37
N ASN A 735 4.08 13.59 14.17
CA ASN A 735 3.36 14.23 15.26
C ASN A 735 2.33 15.27 14.78
N ALA A 736 2.46 15.80 13.56
CA ALA A 736 1.42 16.65 12.96
C ALA A 736 0.20 15.80 12.55
N THR A 737 0.44 14.71 11.82
CA THR A 737 -0.60 13.75 11.42
C THR A 737 -1.33 13.16 12.63
N ALA A 738 -0.60 12.72 13.66
CA ALA A 738 -1.18 12.18 14.89
C ALA A 738 -2.10 13.18 15.60
N ARG A 739 -1.68 14.45 15.74
CA ARG A 739 -2.49 15.50 16.38
C ARG A 739 -3.72 15.89 15.55
N LYS A 740 -3.67 15.81 14.22
CA LYS A 740 -4.82 16.09 13.36
C LYS A 740 -5.86 14.95 13.42
N ALA A 741 -5.41 13.70 13.50
CA ALA A 741 -6.31 12.55 13.59
C ALA A 741 -6.93 12.34 14.99
N TYR A 742 -6.21 12.74 16.05
CA TYR A 742 -6.58 12.42 17.43
C TYR A 742 -7.96 12.91 17.85
N GLY A 743 -8.79 11.99 18.32
CA GLY A 743 -10.15 12.28 18.82
C GLY A 743 -11.19 12.48 17.73
N GLN A 744 -10.85 12.27 16.45
CA GLN A 744 -11.83 12.29 15.35
C GLN A 744 -12.54 10.95 15.14
N HIS A 745 -12.19 9.90 15.89
CA HIS A 745 -12.79 8.56 15.84
C HIS A 745 -12.69 7.85 14.47
N THR A 746 -11.75 8.29 13.63
CA THR A 746 -11.48 7.71 12.30
C THR A 746 -10.57 6.47 12.39
N LEU A 747 -10.39 5.75 11.28
CA LEU A 747 -9.35 4.72 11.19
C LEU A 747 -7.94 5.31 11.34
N LYS A 748 -7.72 6.59 10.99
CA LYS A 748 -6.45 7.31 11.19
C LYS A 748 -6.21 7.60 12.68
N ASP A 749 -7.26 7.94 13.45
CA ASP A 749 -7.24 8.10 14.92
C ASP A 749 -6.81 6.79 15.61
N GLN A 750 -7.28 5.64 15.12
CA GLN A 750 -6.90 4.32 15.64
C GLN A 750 -5.47 3.90 15.26
N ALA A 751 -4.99 4.27 14.08
CA ALA A 751 -3.68 3.87 13.56
C ALA A 751 -2.50 4.75 14.03
N ILE A 752 -2.72 6.05 14.28
CA ILE A 752 -1.65 7.02 14.59
C ILE A 752 -2.02 7.85 15.83
N ASN A 753 -2.23 7.16 16.96
CA ASN A 753 -2.61 7.78 18.24
C ASN A 753 -1.43 8.24 19.12
N GLN A 754 -0.20 8.25 18.61
CA GLN A 754 1.01 8.54 19.39
C GLN A 754 1.72 9.81 18.93
N VAL A 755 2.46 10.45 19.85
CA VAL A 755 3.48 11.44 19.48
C VAL A 755 4.86 11.00 19.99
N ILE A 756 5.83 10.97 19.08
CA ILE A 756 7.20 10.49 19.28
C ILE A 756 8.20 11.65 19.40
N SER A 757 9.20 11.50 20.25
CA SER A 757 10.40 12.34 20.30
C SER A 757 11.61 11.66 19.67
N ILE A 758 11.63 10.32 19.63
CA ILE A 758 12.63 9.51 18.94
C ILE A 758 11.89 8.36 18.24
N GLY A 759 12.16 8.14 16.96
CA GLY A 759 11.83 6.90 16.26
C GLY A 759 13.04 6.49 15.43
N ARG A 760 13.62 5.33 15.71
CA ARG A 760 14.83 4.82 15.04
C ARG A 760 14.74 3.33 14.77
N THR A 761 15.38 2.88 13.69
CA THR A 761 15.59 1.46 13.37
C THR A 761 16.97 1.27 12.77
N THR A 762 17.71 0.26 13.21
CA THR A 762 18.88 -0.27 12.48
C THR A 762 18.52 -1.62 11.87
N HIS A 763 18.87 -1.80 10.59
CA HIS A 763 18.68 -3.04 9.84
C HIS A 763 20.03 -3.51 9.30
N ILE A 764 20.47 -4.70 9.73
CA ILE A 764 21.73 -5.32 9.32
C ILE A 764 21.43 -6.64 8.62
N VAL A 765 22.00 -6.90 7.45
CA VAL A 765 21.81 -8.13 6.67
C VAL A 765 23.14 -8.68 6.18
N ASP A 766 23.41 -9.94 6.52
CA ASP A 766 24.54 -10.72 5.99
C ASP A 766 24.04 -11.67 4.89
N TYR A 767 24.71 -11.67 3.74
CA TYR A 767 24.32 -12.47 2.57
C TYR A 767 25.19 -13.72 2.41
N GLY A 768 24.54 -14.89 2.37
CA GLY A 768 25.17 -16.20 2.11
C GLY A 768 25.05 -16.61 0.65
N LYS A 769 25.96 -17.45 0.16
CA LYS A 769 25.91 -18.04 -1.18
C LYS A 769 25.36 -19.47 -1.11
N GLY A 770 24.27 -19.74 -1.83
CA GLY A 770 23.64 -21.06 -1.93
C GLY A 770 24.35 -21.99 -2.92
N GLU A 771 23.93 -23.26 -2.92
CA GLU A 771 24.52 -24.33 -3.73
C GLU A 771 24.41 -24.09 -5.25
N ASN A 772 23.35 -23.40 -5.69
CA ASN A 772 23.16 -22.94 -7.08
C ASN A 772 24.06 -21.75 -7.47
N GLY A 773 24.93 -21.28 -6.57
CA GLY A 773 25.82 -20.15 -6.78
C GLY A 773 25.15 -18.77 -6.67
N ARG A 774 23.88 -18.67 -6.23
CA ARG A 774 23.20 -17.38 -5.98
C ARG A 774 23.37 -16.92 -4.54
N TYR A 775 23.27 -15.61 -4.33
CA TYR A 775 23.26 -14.96 -3.02
C TYR A 775 21.84 -14.82 -2.49
N TYR A 776 21.70 -14.99 -1.19
CA TYR A 776 20.45 -14.91 -0.42
C TYR A 776 20.74 -14.22 0.92
N ALA A 777 19.77 -13.51 1.48
CA ALA A 777 19.85 -13.09 2.88
C ALA A 777 20.03 -14.35 3.75
N HIS A 778 21.05 -14.36 4.62
CA HIS A 778 21.38 -15.48 5.50
C HIS A 778 21.13 -15.14 6.97
N ARG A 779 21.42 -13.90 7.37
CA ARG A 779 21.02 -13.32 8.65
C ARG A 779 20.44 -11.93 8.41
N SER A 780 19.36 -11.58 9.09
CA SER A 780 18.85 -10.20 9.18
C SER A 780 18.62 -9.87 10.65
N VAL A 781 19.06 -8.69 11.08
CA VAL A 781 18.84 -8.17 12.43
C VAL A 781 18.17 -6.81 12.30
N GLY A 782 16.95 -6.70 12.86
CA GLY A 782 16.27 -5.43 13.08
C GLY A 782 16.35 -5.06 14.56
N GLN A 783 16.82 -3.85 14.86
CA GLN A 783 16.74 -3.25 16.20
C GLN A 783 15.98 -1.93 16.09
N SER A 784 15.03 -1.67 16.98
CA SER A 784 14.23 -0.44 16.95
C SER A 784 14.12 0.23 18.31
N VAL A 785 14.00 1.55 18.31
CA VAL A 785 13.75 2.36 19.51
C VAL A 785 12.70 3.42 19.16
N SER A 786 11.62 3.46 19.93
CA SER A 786 10.56 4.46 19.79
C SER A 786 10.24 5.05 21.16
N VAL A 787 10.34 6.38 21.29
CA VAL A 787 10.16 7.11 22.55
C VAL A 787 9.15 8.20 22.34
N GLY A 788 8.17 8.32 23.25
CA GLY A 788 7.07 9.25 23.06
C GLY A 788 6.00 9.13 24.14
N ARG A 789 4.77 9.50 23.78
CA ARG A 789 3.55 9.25 24.55
C ARG A 789 2.39 8.90 23.64
N SER A 790 1.53 8.00 24.10
CA SER A 790 0.20 7.83 23.49
C SER A 790 -0.65 9.06 23.85
N LEU A 791 -1.40 9.60 22.89
CA LEU A 791 -2.29 10.74 23.13
C LEU A 791 -3.46 10.29 24.03
N GLY A 792 -3.76 11.09 25.06
CA GLY A 792 -4.71 10.72 26.12
C GLY A 792 -4.19 9.66 27.11
N GLN A 793 -2.93 9.24 27.03
CA GLN A 793 -2.36 8.12 27.78
C GLN A 793 -0.90 8.41 28.25
N SER A 794 -0.23 7.40 28.79
CA SER A 794 1.12 7.46 29.34
C SER A 794 2.23 7.66 28.29
N SER A 795 3.39 8.11 28.76
CA SER A 795 4.66 8.02 28.03
C SER A 795 5.11 6.57 27.84
N PHE A 796 5.90 6.33 26.78
CA PHE A 796 6.51 5.03 26.47
C PHE A 796 7.98 5.17 26.07
N TYR A 797 8.72 4.09 26.28
CA TYR A 797 10.09 3.90 25.80
C TYR A 797 10.19 2.49 25.24
N TYR A 798 9.77 2.31 23.99
CA TYR A 798 9.77 1.01 23.33
C TYR A 798 11.15 0.68 22.77
N GLN A 799 11.60 -0.55 23.01
CA GLN A 799 12.77 -1.15 22.38
C GLN A 799 12.37 -2.47 21.74
N GLY A 800 12.82 -2.71 20.50
CA GLY A 800 12.58 -3.94 19.76
C GLY A 800 13.87 -4.59 19.28
N LEU A 801 13.92 -5.92 19.30
CA LEU A 801 14.94 -6.75 18.67
C LEU A 801 14.24 -7.85 17.87
N SER A 802 14.70 -8.09 16.64
CA SER A 802 14.34 -9.25 15.83
C SER A 802 15.58 -9.78 15.14
N GLU A 803 16.01 -10.99 15.51
CA GLU A 803 17.06 -11.72 14.80
C GLU A 803 16.44 -12.83 13.95
N LEU A 804 16.78 -12.80 12.66
CA LEU A 804 16.27 -13.69 11.61
C LEU A 804 17.45 -14.47 11.01
N PHE A 805 17.31 -15.78 10.91
CA PHE A 805 18.31 -16.67 10.32
C PHE A 805 17.65 -17.54 9.25
N PHE A 806 18.23 -17.50 8.03
CA PHE A 806 17.65 -18.05 6.81
C PHE A 806 18.46 -19.26 6.32
N LYS A 807 17.74 -20.29 5.90
CA LYS A 807 18.26 -21.57 5.40
C LYS A 807 17.37 -22.07 4.27
N LEU A 808 17.92 -22.15 3.05
CA LEU A 808 17.21 -22.61 1.86
C LEU A 808 16.59 -24.00 2.06
N LEU A 809 15.40 -24.19 1.47
CA LEU A 809 14.72 -25.48 1.39
C LEU A 809 14.99 -26.13 0.02
N PRO A 810 15.11 -27.47 -0.09
CA PRO A 810 15.46 -28.14 -1.35
C PRO A 810 14.44 -27.94 -2.50
N THR A 811 13.21 -27.54 -2.19
CA THR A 811 12.20 -27.11 -3.16
C THR A 811 11.39 -25.96 -2.57
N ALA A 812 10.73 -25.17 -3.42
CA ALA A 812 9.81 -24.13 -2.97
C ALA A 812 8.53 -24.67 -2.28
N GLY A 813 8.24 -25.97 -2.44
CA GLY A 813 6.94 -26.56 -2.17
C GLY A 813 5.88 -26.13 -3.21
N PRO A 814 4.62 -26.60 -3.08
CA PRO A 814 3.52 -26.02 -3.82
C PRO A 814 3.29 -24.56 -3.38
N ALA A 815 2.82 -23.72 -4.32
CA ALA A 815 2.34 -22.39 -3.98
C ALA A 815 1.23 -22.49 -2.91
N PRO A 816 1.17 -21.54 -1.94
CA PRO A 816 0.07 -21.51 -0.97
C PRO A 816 -1.27 -21.37 -1.69
N VAL A 817 -2.33 -21.96 -1.14
CA VAL A 817 -3.70 -21.64 -1.60
C VAL A 817 -3.94 -20.16 -1.30
N ALA A 818 -4.34 -19.41 -2.33
CA ALA A 818 -4.63 -17.98 -2.18
C ALA A 818 -5.80 -17.79 -1.21
N LEU A 819 -5.62 -16.97 -0.18
CA LEU A 819 -6.68 -16.67 0.78
C LEU A 819 -7.82 -15.89 0.09
N PRO A 820 -9.10 -16.16 0.42
CA PRO A 820 -10.20 -15.30 0.03
C PRO A 820 -9.93 -13.85 0.48
N LYS A 821 -9.97 -12.86 -0.43
CA LYS A 821 -9.70 -11.45 -0.05
C LYS A 821 -10.71 -11.00 1.02
N GLY A 822 -10.20 -10.68 2.20
CA GLY A 822 -11.00 -10.34 3.38
C GLY A 822 -10.75 -11.30 4.56
N GLU A 823 -10.32 -12.54 4.30
CA GLU A 823 -9.75 -13.38 5.34
C GLU A 823 -8.31 -12.93 5.62
N VAL A 824 -8.13 -12.19 6.72
CA VAL A 824 -6.85 -12.22 7.43
C VAL A 824 -6.65 -13.67 7.87
N LEU A 825 -5.53 -14.29 7.47
CA LEU A 825 -5.12 -15.56 8.03
C LEU A 825 -4.98 -15.36 9.54
N LYS A 826 -5.97 -15.78 10.33
CA LYS A 826 -5.81 -15.88 11.78
C LYS A 826 -4.55 -16.70 11.98
N PRO A 827 -3.46 -16.16 12.57
CA PRO A 827 -2.21 -16.90 12.67
C PRO A 827 -2.53 -18.22 13.35
N ALA A 828 -2.33 -19.32 12.63
CA ALA A 828 -2.73 -20.63 13.12
C ALA A 828 -2.13 -20.80 14.53
N GLU A 829 -2.93 -21.22 15.51
CA GLU A 829 -2.43 -21.41 16.86
C GLU A 829 -1.52 -22.62 16.86
N VAL A 830 -0.25 -22.39 16.50
CA VAL A 830 0.82 -23.39 16.51
C VAL A 830 1.06 -23.75 17.98
N PRO A 831 0.64 -24.95 18.43
CA PRO A 831 0.79 -25.32 19.82
C PRO A 831 2.29 -25.49 20.11
N TYR A 832 2.71 -25.14 21.32
CA TYR A 832 4.08 -25.35 21.76
C TYR A 832 4.40 -26.86 21.79
N ARG A 833 5.45 -27.28 21.06
CA ARG A 833 5.91 -28.66 20.97
C ARG A 833 7.27 -28.80 21.68
N PRO A 834 7.33 -29.23 22.94
CA PRO A 834 8.58 -29.27 23.70
C PRO A 834 9.62 -30.21 23.09
N GLU A 835 9.20 -31.29 22.43
CA GLU A 835 10.10 -32.27 21.79
C GLU A 835 10.90 -31.62 20.64
N PHE A 836 10.27 -30.70 19.90
CA PHE A 836 10.96 -29.90 18.89
C PHE A 836 11.94 -28.93 19.55
N TRP A 837 11.49 -28.08 20.48
CA TRP A 837 12.33 -27.02 21.03
C TRP A 837 13.48 -27.51 21.92
N ASN A 838 13.38 -28.73 22.45
CA ASN A 838 14.45 -29.44 23.17
C ASN A 838 15.49 -30.08 22.23
N SER A 839 15.16 -30.33 20.96
CA SER A 839 16.07 -30.95 19.97
C SER A 839 16.54 -29.99 18.87
N TYR A 840 15.86 -28.86 18.69
CA TYR A 840 16.15 -27.86 17.66
C TYR A 840 17.45 -27.10 17.94
N ARG A 841 18.38 -27.16 16.98
CA ARG A 841 19.64 -26.41 17.01
C ARG A 841 19.41 -24.98 16.51
N ARG A 842 19.20 -24.07 17.47
CA ARG A 842 19.10 -22.62 17.23
C ARG A 842 20.35 -22.10 16.51
N PRO A 843 20.22 -21.41 15.36
CA PRO A 843 21.37 -20.94 14.57
C PRO A 843 22.16 -19.80 15.25
N GLY A 844 21.52 -19.03 16.15
CA GLY A 844 22.19 -18.00 16.96
C GLY A 844 22.86 -18.52 18.24
N GLY A 845 22.76 -19.82 18.55
CA GLY A 845 23.18 -20.38 19.84
C GLY A 845 22.03 -20.52 20.85
N ALA A 846 22.35 -20.74 22.12
CA ALA A 846 21.35 -20.76 23.17
C ALA A 846 20.83 -19.34 23.45
N LEU A 847 19.53 -19.21 23.76
CA LEU A 847 19.00 -17.94 24.25
C LEU A 847 19.66 -17.57 25.58
N ALA A 848 19.86 -16.27 25.81
CA ALA A 848 20.18 -15.77 27.13
C ALA A 848 19.05 -16.11 28.11
N THR A 849 19.40 -16.59 29.30
CA THR A 849 18.46 -16.75 30.40
C THR A 849 17.85 -15.38 30.76
N PRO A 850 16.54 -15.30 31.11
CA PRO A 850 15.90 -14.04 31.51
C PRO A 850 16.56 -13.34 32.70
#